data_AF-A0A2G6FXY4-F1
#
_entry.id   AF-A0A2G6FXY4-F1
#
_cell.length_a   1.000
_cell.length_b   1.000
_cell.length_c   1.000
_cell.angle_alpha   90.00
_cell.angle_beta   90.00
_cell.angle_gamma   90.00
#
_symmetry.space_group_name_H-M   'P 1'
#
loop_
_entity.id
_entity.type
_entity.pdbx_description
1 polymer ?
#
loop_
_entity_poly.entity_id
_entity_poly.type
_entity_poly.pdbx_seq_one_letter_code
_entity_poly.pdbx_strand_id
1 'polypeptide(L)'
;MKRPHFPPALLAILLVAAGIRAVFFTELAGTDLVRVPILDSQAYHEWALQLTRGDPGWGETYWMGPLYPHLLALVYLVFGSGGMAVSALQLLLSLGNIVLVHRLTRDFLDDETDTTTPLVAAGLYAFYGAAVFYAGMILMATLLTTLILLTTRQVLVAWRRDDARSWALVGLLVGVTGLARGNNLILLAALPPLIFLRREQPWPRRLTHGALVMATGLLLLVPSTVRNLIVADDFVLLTSNGGINLLIGQQPQHAGLFAPVMEEGQEDYDISLERTLEREQGRDLKGSEVSRILTRRAWNEFQANLGAMPRHYLWKIYRFWNGYELPQIFSYGHWRQRLASLRFLPVNFTLLAACGLLGLGFLPTGKRRVLVVLLLAYFLSLLPFFPTARYRLPIAPLLAVTSAVFLRAAWGMPWARRRWWLAAVSILVMALLPRWAQLETPEVDWQVYLREASRASKRGDLKTTLASGRQAEETRPGLAETSYRLAIYLEELEAWPQAEAALRLAQARAPRERFIPYRLGRCQEKQGQWEAALGSFRQAAQLAPDWALPWLRAGLTLQRAGLEEEALQALQKAHALSPGNHQIRSNLASAYASTGRLREARSLLEDLVRDYPNYMNGWFNLALVQARMGDTAGARKSLSGAASLRGLTPDQESRIRTLRQQLQR
;
A
#
# COMPACT_ATOMS: atom_id res chain seq x y z
N MET A 1 24.83 -39.52 -3.47
CA MET A 1 24.11 -38.27 -3.81
C MET A 1 24.41 -37.90 -5.26
N LYS A 2 23.47 -38.06 -6.19
CA LYS A 2 23.67 -37.59 -7.58
C LYS A 2 23.64 -36.06 -7.59
N ARG A 3 24.69 -35.41 -8.10
CA ARG A 3 24.73 -33.94 -8.27
C ARG A 3 23.50 -33.51 -9.08
N PRO A 4 22.81 -32.42 -8.72
CA PRO A 4 21.70 -31.92 -9.53
C PRO A 4 22.23 -31.58 -10.93
N HIS A 5 21.88 -32.40 -11.93
CA HIS A 5 22.29 -32.17 -13.30
C HIS A 5 21.43 -31.02 -13.84
N PHE A 6 21.97 -29.81 -13.86
CA PHE A 6 21.32 -28.68 -14.52
C PHE A 6 21.41 -28.87 -16.03
N PRO A 7 20.29 -28.97 -16.76
CA PRO A 7 20.34 -29.11 -18.21
C PRO A 7 21.02 -27.85 -18.80
N PRO A 8 21.99 -27.98 -19.72
CA PRO A 8 22.72 -26.84 -20.28
C PRO A 8 21.80 -25.75 -20.84
N ALA A 9 20.66 -26.13 -21.41
CA ALA A 9 19.65 -25.20 -21.91
C ALA A 9 18.99 -24.36 -20.80
N LEU A 10 18.75 -24.92 -19.61
CA LEU A 10 18.22 -24.14 -18.48
C LEU A 10 19.28 -23.14 -17.99
N LEU A 11 20.55 -23.53 -17.95
CA LEU A 11 21.64 -22.62 -17.61
C LEU A 11 21.73 -21.47 -18.61
N ALA A 12 21.60 -21.74 -19.91
CA ALA A 12 21.57 -20.70 -20.94
C ALA A 12 20.41 -19.71 -20.72
N ILE A 13 19.19 -20.20 -20.44
CA ILE A 13 18.03 -19.35 -20.10
C ILE A 13 18.35 -18.48 -18.88
N LEU A 14 18.93 -19.07 -17.83
CA LEU A 14 19.27 -18.35 -16.60
C LEU A 14 20.36 -17.29 -16.82
N LEU A 15 21.37 -17.57 -17.64
CA LEU A 15 22.43 -16.61 -17.95
C LEU A 15 21.90 -15.40 -18.73
N VAL A 16 21.06 -15.63 -19.75
CA VAL A 16 20.42 -14.53 -20.49
C VAL A 16 19.46 -13.75 -19.58
N ALA A 17 18.65 -14.45 -18.78
CA ALA A 17 17.74 -13.83 -17.83
C ALA A 17 18.46 -13.01 -16.75
N ALA A 18 19.64 -13.46 -16.30
CA ALA A 18 20.50 -12.76 -15.37
C ALA A 18 21.15 -11.53 -16.02
N GLY A 19 21.61 -11.63 -17.27
CA GLY A 19 22.14 -10.50 -18.03
C GLY A 19 21.11 -9.37 -18.17
N ILE A 20 19.86 -9.70 -18.54
CA ILE A 20 18.76 -8.72 -18.61
C ILE A 20 18.52 -8.05 -17.25
N ARG A 21 18.49 -8.83 -16.16
CA ARG A 21 18.29 -8.32 -14.80
C ARG A 21 19.47 -7.48 -14.32
N ALA A 22 20.69 -7.79 -14.73
CA ALA A 22 21.87 -6.99 -14.43
C ALA A 22 21.81 -5.63 -15.13
N VAL A 23 21.45 -5.60 -16.42
CA VAL A 23 21.22 -4.32 -17.14
C VAL A 23 20.09 -3.54 -16.47
N PHE A 24 18.96 -4.17 -16.20
CA PHE A 24 17.84 -3.53 -15.49
C PHE A 24 18.26 -2.97 -14.11
N PHE A 25 19.09 -3.70 -13.36
CA PHE A 25 19.64 -3.24 -12.09
C PHE A 25 20.50 -1.98 -12.24
N THR A 26 21.36 -1.93 -13.27
CA THR A 26 22.16 -0.72 -13.56
C THR A 26 21.29 0.47 -13.97
N GLU A 27 20.24 0.22 -14.76
CA GLU A 27 19.27 1.25 -15.15
C GLU A 27 18.49 1.77 -13.92
N LEU A 28 18.05 0.87 -13.03
CA LEU A 28 17.37 1.24 -11.79
C LEU A 28 18.21 2.16 -10.92
N ALA A 29 19.53 1.96 -10.89
CA ALA A 29 20.44 2.83 -10.14
C ALA A 29 20.37 4.29 -10.62
N GLY A 30 20.06 4.52 -11.90
CA GLY A 30 19.85 5.85 -12.48
C GLY A 30 18.44 6.43 -12.26
N THR A 31 17.57 5.74 -11.52
CA THR A 31 16.19 6.17 -11.27
C THR A 31 15.91 6.37 -9.77
N ASP A 32 14.82 7.07 -9.47
CA ASP A 32 14.36 7.29 -8.09
C ASP A 32 13.44 6.20 -7.56
N LEU A 33 13.14 5.17 -8.36
CA LEU A 33 12.14 4.14 -8.06
C LEU A 33 12.40 3.42 -6.73
N VAL A 34 13.69 3.25 -6.40
CA VAL A 34 14.16 2.52 -5.22
C VAL A 34 14.94 3.38 -4.24
N ARG A 35 15.32 4.60 -4.65
CA ARG A 35 16.04 5.57 -3.79
C ARG A 35 15.09 6.42 -2.96
N VAL A 36 13.96 6.81 -3.55
CA VAL A 36 12.91 7.60 -2.88
C VAL A 36 11.64 6.75 -2.84
N PRO A 37 11.51 5.84 -1.85
CA PRO A 37 10.35 4.98 -1.75
C PRO A 37 9.10 5.84 -1.49
N ILE A 38 7.96 5.42 -2.04
CA ILE A 38 6.66 6.08 -1.88
C ILE A 38 5.60 5.04 -1.52
N LEU A 39 4.51 5.48 -0.87
CA LEU A 39 3.34 4.64 -0.58
C LEU A 39 3.76 3.33 0.13
N ASP A 40 3.31 2.17 -0.35
CA ASP A 40 3.66 0.87 0.23
C ASP A 40 5.17 0.65 0.37
N SER A 41 5.98 1.08 -0.61
CA SER A 41 7.45 0.93 -0.52
C SER A 41 8.02 1.78 0.61
N GLN A 42 7.45 2.96 0.85
CA GLN A 42 7.86 3.83 1.96
C GLN A 42 7.48 3.21 3.29
N ALA A 43 6.23 2.74 3.42
CA ALA A 43 5.76 2.07 4.63
C ALA A 43 6.59 0.82 4.98
N TYR A 44 6.96 0.00 3.98
CA TYR A 44 7.86 -1.14 4.22
C TYR A 44 9.26 -0.70 4.64
N HIS A 45 9.81 0.34 4.00
CA HIS A 45 11.13 0.87 4.33
C HIS A 45 11.18 1.41 5.77
N GLU A 46 10.22 2.25 6.14
CA GLU A 46 10.13 2.85 7.47
C GLU A 46 9.92 1.79 8.56
N TRP A 47 9.03 0.84 8.32
CA TRP A 47 8.81 -0.25 9.26
C TRP A 47 10.05 -1.14 9.42
N ALA A 48 10.75 -1.47 8.33
CA ALA A 48 12.00 -2.20 8.42
C ALA A 48 13.07 -1.44 9.22
N LEU A 49 13.18 -0.12 9.04
CA LEU A 49 14.09 0.74 9.83
C LEU A 49 13.73 0.80 11.31
N GLN A 50 12.45 0.76 11.67
CA GLN A 50 12.02 0.67 13.07
C GLN A 50 12.45 -0.66 13.68
N LEU A 51 12.21 -1.77 12.98
CA LEU A 51 12.59 -3.10 13.42
C LEU A 51 14.10 -3.23 13.65
N THR A 52 14.95 -2.62 12.81
CA THR A 52 16.41 -2.63 13.03
C THR A 52 16.87 -1.82 14.25
N ARG A 53 16.03 -0.92 14.76
CA ARG A 53 16.28 -0.12 15.98
C ARG A 53 15.74 -0.80 17.25
N GLY A 54 15.18 -2.00 17.14
CA GLY A 54 14.57 -2.72 18.26
C GLY A 54 13.15 -2.27 18.61
N ASP A 55 12.52 -1.47 17.74
CA ASP A 55 11.11 -1.10 17.88
C ASP A 55 10.25 -2.18 17.18
N PRO A 56 9.38 -2.92 17.91
CA PRO A 56 8.50 -3.94 17.34
C PRO A 56 7.39 -3.38 16.42
N GLY A 57 7.43 -2.08 16.11
CA GLY A 57 6.60 -1.37 15.15
C GLY A 57 5.57 -0.47 15.83
N TRP A 58 5.01 0.46 15.05
CA TRP A 58 3.90 1.38 15.38
C TRP A 58 2.99 0.80 16.47
N GLY A 59 2.71 1.56 17.52
CA GLY A 59 1.81 1.21 18.65
C GLY A 59 0.35 0.95 18.25
N GLU A 60 0.12 0.53 17.02
CA GLU A 60 -1.12 0.31 16.30
C GLU A 60 -1.14 -1.12 15.74
N THR A 61 -2.30 -1.60 15.30
CA THR A 61 -2.42 -2.90 14.64
C THR A 61 -1.60 -2.97 13.35
N TYR A 62 -1.20 -4.17 12.93
CA TYR A 62 -0.56 -4.33 11.62
C TYR A 62 -1.47 -3.85 10.48
N TRP A 63 -1.06 -2.77 9.81
CA TRP A 63 -1.72 -2.28 8.60
C TRP A 63 -1.48 -3.20 7.41
N MET A 64 -0.27 -3.76 7.28
CA MET A 64 0.13 -4.66 6.18
C MET A 64 0.73 -5.96 6.71
N GLY A 65 0.81 -6.98 5.84
CA GLY A 65 1.36 -8.28 6.19
C GLY A 65 2.79 -8.17 6.73
N PRO A 66 3.11 -8.73 7.91
CA PRO A 66 4.38 -8.48 8.57
C PRO A 66 5.58 -9.17 7.91
N LEU A 67 5.39 -10.22 7.11
CA LEU A 67 6.52 -11.04 6.64
C LEU A 67 7.55 -10.22 5.84
N TYR A 68 7.10 -9.39 4.91
CA TYR A 68 8.00 -8.63 4.02
C TYR A 68 8.81 -7.55 4.77
N PRO A 69 8.22 -6.68 5.62
CA PRO A 69 8.98 -5.76 6.47
C PRO A 69 10.04 -6.45 7.35
N HIS A 70 9.73 -7.60 7.94
CA HIS A 70 10.68 -8.33 8.80
C HIS A 70 11.84 -8.90 7.98
N LEU A 71 11.58 -9.46 6.80
CA LEU A 71 12.64 -9.88 5.89
C LEU A 71 13.48 -8.70 5.41
N LEU A 72 12.86 -7.55 5.16
CA LEU A 72 13.55 -6.33 4.78
C LEU A 72 14.45 -5.80 5.91
N ALA A 73 14.00 -5.87 7.16
CA ALA A 73 14.81 -5.52 8.32
C ALA A 73 16.06 -6.40 8.42
N LEU A 74 15.93 -7.72 8.20
CA LEU A 74 17.08 -8.63 8.14
C LEU A 74 18.07 -8.25 7.03
N VAL A 75 17.55 -7.87 5.85
CA VAL A 75 18.40 -7.36 4.76
C VAL A 75 19.12 -6.09 5.18
N TYR A 76 18.45 -5.18 5.88
CA TYR A 76 19.03 -3.92 6.34
C TYR A 76 20.12 -4.11 7.40
N LEU A 77 19.99 -5.12 8.26
CA LEU A 77 21.02 -5.46 9.25
C LEU A 77 22.32 -5.96 8.59
N VAL A 78 22.24 -6.61 7.42
CA VAL A 78 23.40 -7.21 6.75
C VAL A 78 24.00 -6.29 5.69
N PHE A 79 23.16 -5.62 4.89
CA PHE A 79 23.57 -4.87 3.69
C PHE A 79 23.32 -3.36 3.80
N GLY A 80 22.76 -2.88 4.91
CA GLY A 80 22.33 -1.50 5.09
C GLY A 80 20.94 -1.20 4.49
N SER A 81 20.42 0.00 4.77
CA SER A 81 19.05 0.40 4.43
C SER A 81 18.84 0.86 2.98
N GLY A 82 19.86 0.74 2.12
CA GLY A 82 19.80 1.18 0.73
C GLY A 82 18.88 0.32 -0.13
N GLY A 83 17.96 0.95 -0.87
CA GLY A 83 17.00 0.24 -1.73
C GLY A 83 17.62 -0.65 -2.80
N MET A 84 18.82 -0.33 -3.27
CA MET A 84 19.55 -1.12 -4.28
C MET A 84 19.90 -2.53 -3.79
N ALA A 85 20.28 -2.71 -2.51
CA ALA A 85 20.59 -4.03 -1.97
C ALA A 85 19.36 -4.95 -2.00
N VAL A 86 18.20 -4.38 -1.66
CA VAL A 86 16.90 -5.06 -1.71
C VAL A 86 16.57 -5.48 -3.14
N SER A 87 16.71 -4.57 -4.10
CA SER A 87 16.49 -4.85 -5.52
C SER A 87 17.40 -5.98 -6.02
N ALA A 88 18.69 -5.97 -5.66
CA ALA A 88 19.61 -7.04 -6.04
C ALA A 88 19.16 -8.41 -5.54
N LEU A 89 18.82 -8.51 -4.25
CA LEU A 89 18.34 -9.77 -3.65
C LEU A 89 17.03 -10.25 -4.26
N GLN A 90 16.10 -9.35 -4.56
CA GLN A 90 14.84 -9.71 -5.21
C GLN A 90 15.03 -10.11 -6.67
N LEU A 91 15.97 -9.50 -7.40
CA LEU A 91 16.33 -9.93 -8.75
C LEU A 91 16.96 -11.33 -8.73
N LEU A 92 17.81 -11.65 -7.74
CA LEU A 92 18.32 -13.01 -7.52
C LEU A 92 17.19 -13.99 -7.18
N LEU A 93 16.27 -13.61 -6.29
CA LEU A 93 15.08 -14.42 -5.98
C LEU A 93 14.23 -14.68 -7.22
N SER A 94 14.10 -13.69 -8.11
CA SER A 94 13.37 -13.84 -9.37
C SER A 94 14.02 -14.84 -10.33
N LEU A 95 15.35 -14.99 -10.31
CA LEU A 95 16.05 -16.07 -11.03
C LEU A 95 15.75 -17.44 -10.40
N GLY A 96 15.69 -17.50 -9.07
CA GLY A 96 15.23 -18.68 -8.34
C GLY A 96 13.82 -19.12 -8.75
N ASN A 97 12.92 -18.16 -8.99
CA ASN A 97 11.57 -18.45 -9.49
C ASN A 97 11.56 -19.10 -10.87
N ILE A 98 12.50 -18.78 -11.77
CA ILE A 98 12.63 -19.46 -13.07
C ILE A 98 12.96 -20.94 -12.87
N VAL A 99 13.87 -21.25 -11.93
CA VAL A 99 14.22 -22.64 -11.58
C VAL A 99 13.04 -23.37 -10.96
N LEU A 100 12.29 -22.69 -10.09
CA LEU A 100 11.07 -23.25 -9.48
C LEU A 100 10.00 -23.53 -10.54
N VAL A 101 9.79 -22.64 -11.52
CA VAL A 101 8.87 -22.86 -12.64
C VAL A 101 9.28 -24.10 -13.44
N HIS A 102 10.55 -24.22 -13.82
CA HIS A 102 11.07 -25.40 -14.50
C HIS A 102 10.79 -26.70 -13.70
N ARG A 103 11.10 -26.70 -12.41
CA ARG A 103 10.86 -27.87 -11.53
C ARG A 103 9.37 -28.17 -11.39
N LEU A 104 8.55 -27.15 -11.19
CA LEU A 104 7.12 -27.29 -11.03
C LEU A 104 6.47 -27.86 -12.31
N THR A 105 6.92 -27.47 -13.50
CA THR A 105 6.45 -28.07 -14.76
C THR A 105 6.71 -29.58 -14.80
N ARG A 106 7.90 -30.03 -14.37
CA ARG A 106 8.19 -31.47 -14.26
C ARG A 106 7.26 -32.16 -13.26
N ASP A 107 7.06 -31.54 -12.10
CA ASP A 107 6.14 -32.04 -11.07
C ASP A 107 4.70 -32.13 -11.59
N PHE A 108 4.30 -31.31 -12.59
CA PHE A 108 3.00 -31.38 -13.25
C PHE A 108 2.89 -32.46 -14.34
N LEU A 109 3.97 -32.72 -15.09
CA LEU A 109 3.95 -33.68 -16.20
C LEU A 109 4.05 -35.14 -15.75
N ASP A 110 4.75 -35.44 -14.64
CA ASP A 110 5.16 -36.81 -14.27
C ASP A 110 5.92 -37.57 -15.39
N ASP A 111 6.47 -36.83 -16.35
CA ASP A 111 7.24 -37.37 -17.47
C ASP A 111 8.69 -36.87 -17.36
N GLU A 112 9.61 -37.76 -17.00
CA GLU A 112 11.03 -37.43 -16.89
C GLU A 112 11.71 -37.31 -18.26
N THR A 113 11.09 -37.82 -19.33
CA THR A 113 11.62 -37.77 -20.69
C THR A 113 11.37 -36.42 -21.37
N ASP A 114 10.29 -35.72 -20.98
CA ASP A 114 9.98 -34.39 -21.50
C ASP A 114 10.86 -33.30 -20.83
N THR A 115 12.02 -33.11 -21.43
CA THR A 115 12.95 -32.03 -21.04
C THR A 115 12.58 -30.67 -21.64
N THR A 116 11.79 -30.63 -22.71
CA THR A 116 11.51 -29.41 -23.49
C THR A 116 10.45 -28.56 -22.82
N THR A 117 9.33 -29.15 -22.38
CA THR A 117 8.21 -28.40 -21.79
C THR A 117 8.61 -27.60 -20.54
N PRO A 118 9.40 -28.16 -19.60
CA PRO A 118 9.96 -27.40 -18.48
C PRO A 118 10.83 -26.20 -18.90
N LEU A 119 11.62 -26.34 -19.97
CA LEU A 119 12.46 -25.26 -20.50
C LEU A 119 11.61 -24.16 -21.13
N VAL A 120 10.56 -24.52 -21.88
CA VAL A 120 9.60 -23.55 -22.46
C VAL A 120 8.90 -22.77 -21.35
N ALA A 121 8.41 -23.44 -20.30
CA ALA A 121 7.79 -22.77 -19.15
C ALA A 121 8.75 -21.79 -18.46
N ALA A 122 9.99 -22.22 -18.24
CA ALA A 122 11.04 -21.39 -17.65
C ALA A 122 11.33 -20.16 -18.52
N GLY A 123 11.48 -20.34 -19.84
CA GLY A 123 11.68 -19.24 -20.79
C GLY A 123 10.52 -18.26 -20.82
N LEU A 124 9.28 -18.76 -20.88
CA LEU A 124 8.07 -17.93 -20.86
C LEU A 124 8.05 -17.01 -19.63
N TYR A 125 8.37 -17.53 -18.44
CA TYR A 125 8.42 -16.72 -17.23
C TYR A 125 9.68 -15.83 -17.16
N ALA A 126 10.84 -16.33 -17.60
CA ALA A 126 12.11 -15.60 -17.58
C ALA A 126 12.06 -14.28 -18.35
N PHE A 127 11.30 -14.27 -19.45
CA PHE A 127 11.14 -13.15 -20.38
C PHE A 127 9.80 -12.42 -20.26
N TYR A 128 9.04 -12.65 -19.17
CA TYR A 128 7.84 -11.90 -18.85
C TYR A 128 8.21 -10.58 -18.16
N GLY A 129 8.01 -9.46 -18.86
CA GLY A 129 8.59 -8.18 -18.43
C GLY A 129 8.06 -7.60 -17.13
N ALA A 130 6.79 -7.85 -16.77
CA ALA A 130 6.28 -7.42 -15.47
C ALA A 130 6.99 -8.15 -14.31
N ALA A 131 7.41 -9.41 -14.49
CA ALA A 131 8.17 -10.13 -13.47
C ALA A 131 9.58 -9.54 -13.28
N VAL A 132 10.24 -9.10 -14.35
CA VAL A 132 11.53 -8.41 -14.26
C VAL A 132 11.35 -7.06 -13.55
N PHE A 133 10.37 -6.27 -13.97
CA PHE A 133 10.12 -4.93 -13.44
C PHE A 133 9.81 -4.94 -11.94
N TYR A 134 8.83 -5.73 -11.50
CA TYR A 134 8.44 -5.78 -10.09
C TYR A 134 9.49 -6.45 -9.19
N ALA A 135 10.42 -7.24 -9.74
CA ALA A 135 11.57 -7.75 -9.00
C ALA A 135 12.58 -6.66 -8.62
N GLY A 136 12.55 -5.52 -9.32
CA GLY A 136 13.37 -4.35 -8.97
C GLY A 136 12.80 -3.48 -7.87
N MET A 137 11.50 -3.57 -7.55
CA MET A 137 10.81 -2.63 -6.64
C MET A 137 10.84 -3.13 -5.21
N ILE A 138 10.89 -2.23 -4.22
CA ILE A 138 10.75 -2.57 -2.79
C ILE A 138 9.28 -2.92 -2.50
N LEU A 139 8.85 -4.09 -2.97
CA LEU A 139 7.50 -4.63 -2.87
C LEU A 139 7.55 -6.14 -2.71
N MET A 140 6.65 -6.69 -1.91
CA MET A 140 6.51 -8.14 -1.68
C MET A 140 6.18 -9.01 -2.91
N ALA A 141 5.96 -8.44 -4.10
CA ALA A 141 5.39 -9.16 -5.25
C ALA A 141 6.24 -10.38 -5.69
N THR A 142 7.56 -10.24 -5.67
CA THR A 142 8.51 -11.32 -6.04
C THR A 142 8.57 -12.41 -4.97
N LEU A 143 8.60 -12.00 -3.69
CA LEU A 143 8.50 -12.93 -2.57
C LEU A 143 7.19 -13.73 -2.62
N LEU A 144 6.06 -13.05 -2.80
CA LEU A 144 4.75 -13.68 -2.89
C LEU A 144 4.67 -14.68 -4.05
N THR A 145 5.26 -14.34 -5.21
CA THR A 145 5.35 -15.25 -6.35
C THR A 145 6.14 -16.51 -5.99
N THR A 146 7.24 -16.37 -5.26
CA THR A 146 8.05 -17.49 -4.75
C THR A 146 7.22 -18.38 -3.81
N LEU A 147 6.51 -17.77 -2.85
CA LEU A 147 5.70 -18.48 -1.87
C LEU A 147 4.53 -19.24 -2.53
N ILE A 148 3.90 -18.68 -3.57
CA ILE A 148 2.85 -19.36 -4.35
C ILE A 148 3.42 -20.55 -5.14
N LEU A 149 4.61 -20.42 -5.74
CA LEU A 149 5.28 -21.54 -6.40
C LEU A 149 5.62 -22.67 -5.42
N LEU A 150 6.16 -22.33 -4.25
CA LEU A 150 6.48 -23.30 -3.20
C LEU A 150 5.22 -23.96 -2.64
N THR A 151 4.16 -23.19 -2.39
CA THR A 151 2.87 -23.70 -1.91
C THR A 151 2.26 -24.65 -2.94
N THR A 152 2.22 -24.26 -4.22
CA THR A 152 1.69 -25.11 -5.30
C THR A 152 2.47 -26.42 -5.40
N ARG A 153 3.80 -26.35 -5.39
CA ARG A 153 4.66 -27.53 -5.40
C ARG A 153 4.41 -28.43 -4.19
N GLN A 154 4.30 -27.85 -2.99
CA GLN A 154 4.07 -28.61 -1.78
C GLN A 154 2.69 -29.28 -1.77
N VAL A 155 1.66 -28.64 -2.35
CA VAL A 155 0.36 -29.28 -2.56
C VAL A 155 0.51 -30.51 -3.47
N LEU A 156 1.29 -30.44 -4.56
CA LEU A 156 1.55 -31.61 -5.42
C LEU A 156 2.33 -32.72 -4.70
N VAL A 157 3.30 -32.36 -3.85
CA VAL A 157 4.04 -33.32 -3.01
C VAL A 157 3.10 -34.01 -2.02
N ALA A 158 2.26 -33.25 -1.33
CA ALA A 158 1.27 -33.77 -0.40
C ALA A 158 0.20 -34.61 -1.11
N TRP A 159 -0.19 -34.22 -2.32
CA TRP A 159 -1.11 -34.99 -3.16
C TRP A 159 -0.53 -36.37 -3.49
N ARG A 160 0.77 -36.44 -3.79
CA ARG A 160 1.46 -37.69 -4.15
C ARG A 160 1.75 -38.58 -2.95
N ARG A 161 2.32 -38.03 -1.88
CA ARG A 161 2.73 -38.80 -0.69
C ARG A 161 1.56 -39.15 0.22
N ASP A 162 0.58 -38.25 0.29
CA ASP A 162 -0.62 -38.37 1.11
C ASP A 162 -0.34 -38.65 2.60
N ASP A 163 0.70 -38.06 3.15
CA ASP A 163 1.07 -38.21 4.56
C ASP A 163 0.78 -36.94 5.38
N ALA A 164 0.55 -37.10 6.68
CA ALA A 164 0.22 -35.99 7.58
C ALA A 164 1.27 -34.87 7.59
N ARG A 165 2.56 -35.20 7.49
CA ARG A 165 3.65 -34.20 7.52
C ARG A 165 3.60 -33.33 6.27
N SER A 166 3.35 -33.94 5.11
CA SER A 166 3.26 -33.23 3.84
C SER A 166 2.09 -32.23 3.81
N TRP A 167 0.93 -32.61 4.36
CA TRP A 167 -0.25 -31.73 4.47
C TRP A 167 -0.11 -30.66 5.56
N ALA A 168 0.53 -30.98 6.69
CA ALA A 168 0.92 -29.98 7.69
C ALA A 168 1.84 -28.91 7.08
N LEU A 169 2.81 -29.32 6.25
CA LEU A 169 3.70 -28.37 5.56
C LEU A 169 2.95 -27.49 4.53
N VAL A 170 1.88 -28.00 3.91
CA VAL A 170 0.99 -27.17 3.08
C VAL A 170 0.37 -26.06 3.92
N GLY A 171 -0.21 -26.38 5.09
CA GLY A 171 -0.80 -25.39 5.97
C GLY A 171 0.21 -24.35 6.46
N LEU A 172 1.40 -24.77 6.88
CA LEU A 172 2.51 -23.85 7.22
C LEU A 172 2.85 -22.91 6.05
N LEU A 173 3.01 -23.42 4.82
CA LEU A 173 3.30 -22.54 3.68
C LEU A 173 2.16 -21.58 3.35
N VAL A 174 0.90 -22.01 3.48
CA VAL A 174 -0.25 -21.11 3.33
C VAL A 174 -0.24 -20.03 4.42
N GLY A 175 0.09 -20.38 5.67
CA GLY A 175 0.26 -19.43 6.76
C GLY A 175 1.34 -18.39 6.49
N VAL A 176 2.55 -18.81 6.08
CA VAL A 176 3.64 -17.90 5.68
C VAL A 176 3.21 -17.01 4.50
N THR A 177 2.52 -17.58 3.51
CA THR A 177 1.99 -16.81 2.37
C THR A 177 0.95 -15.78 2.83
N GLY A 178 0.12 -16.14 3.80
CA GLY A 178 -0.82 -15.24 4.47
C GLY A 178 -0.13 -14.08 5.18
N LEU A 179 0.95 -14.35 5.94
CA LEU A 179 1.76 -13.32 6.59
C LEU A 179 2.38 -12.33 5.60
N ALA A 180 2.61 -12.72 4.34
CA ALA A 180 2.98 -11.80 3.28
C ALA A 180 1.77 -10.99 2.80
N ARG A 181 0.66 -11.67 2.48
CA ARG A 181 -0.56 -11.02 2.01
C ARG A 181 -1.81 -11.84 2.38
N GLY A 182 -2.71 -11.21 3.13
CA GLY A 182 -3.86 -11.87 3.77
C GLY A 182 -4.87 -12.52 2.80
N ASN A 183 -5.00 -12.05 1.56
CA ASN A 183 -5.93 -12.67 0.60
C ASN A 183 -5.59 -14.14 0.29
N ASN A 184 -4.33 -14.56 0.50
CA ASN A 184 -3.92 -15.95 0.31
C ASN A 184 -4.47 -16.90 1.39
N LEU A 185 -5.01 -16.38 2.49
CA LEU A 185 -5.69 -17.21 3.49
C LEU A 185 -6.96 -17.87 2.94
N ILE A 186 -7.47 -17.40 1.78
CA ILE A 186 -8.52 -18.11 1.04
C ILE A 186 -8.14 -19.57 0.75
N LEU A 187 -6.85 -19.89 0.66
CA LEU A 187 -6.36 -21.24 0.41
C LEU A 187 -6.63 -22.18 1.59
N LEU A 188 -6.74 -21.66 2.82
CA LEU A 188 -7.17 -22.44 3.97
C LEU A 188 -8.64 -22.90 3.78
N ALA A 189 -9.48 -22.09 3.15
CA ALA A 189 -10.85 -22.49 2.82
C ALA A 189 -10.93 -23.36 1.55
N ALA A 190 -10.06 -23.13 0.56
CA ALA A 190 -10.15 -23.78 -0.75
C ALA A 190 -9.51 -25.18 -0.81
N LEU A 191 -8.44 -25.43 -0.03
CA LEU A 191 -7.70 -26.69 -0.08
C LEU A 191 -8.39 -27.87 0.60
N PRO A 192 -9.05 -27.74 1.77
CA PRO A 192 -9.74 -28.86 2.39
C PRO A 192 -10.83 -29.48 1.48
N PRO A 193 -11.73 -28.72 0.83
CA PRO A 193 -12.68 -29.29 -0.13
C PRO A 193 -12.01 -30.07 -1.28
N LEU A 194 -10.86 -29.60 -1.75
CA LEU A 194 -10.07 -30.30 -2.78
C LEU A 194 -9.55 -31.66 -2.27
N ILE A 195 -9.15 -31.77 -0.99
CA ILE A 195 -8.77 -33.05 -0.36
C ILE A 195 -9.96 -34.01 -0.33
N PHE A 196 -11.19 -33.53 -0.12
CA PHE A 196 -12.39 -34.37 -0.11
C PHE A 196 -12.73 -35.01 -1.47
N LEU A 197 -12.22 -34.45 -2.57
CA LEU A 197 -12.36 -35.03 -3.91
C LEU A 197 -11.53 -36.31 -4.12
N ARG A 198 -10.65 -36.65 -3.17
CA ARG A 198 -9.83 -37.86 -3.15
C ARG A 198 -10.62 -39.06 -2.63
N ARG A 199 -11.60 -39.53 -3.40
CA ARG A 199 -12.49 -40.64 -3.01
C ARG A 199 -11.75 -41.95 -2.75
N GLU A 200 -10.54 -42.09 -3.26
CA GLU A 200 -9.64 -43.21 -2.99
C GLU A 200 -9.15 -43.28 -1.55
N GLN A 201 -9.23 -42.19 -0.77
CA GLN A 201 -8.77 -42.15 0.62
C GLN A 201 -9.94 -42.28 1.62
N PRO A 202 -9.73 -42.96 2.77
CA PRO A 202 -10.77 -43.11 3.79
C PRO A 202 -11.15 -41.74 4.38
N TRP A 203 -12.42 -41.59 4.77
CA TRP A 203 -12.95 -40.31 5.26
C TRP A 203 -12.20 -39.71 6.47
N PRO A 204 -11.71 -40.49 7.48
CA PRO A 204 -11.01 -39.90 8.61
C PRO A 204 -9.69 -39.29 8.19
N ARG A 205 -8.97 -39.95 7.27
CA ARG A 205 -7.69 -39.46 6.74
C ARG A 205 -7.87 -38.13 6.01
N ARG A 206 -8.93 -38.00 5.21
CA ARG A 206 -9.28 -36.74 4.52
C ARG A 206 -9.57 -35.62 5.51
N LEU A 207 -10.32 -35.90 6.59
CA LEU A 207 -10.56 -34.93 7.66
C LEU A 207 -9.28 -34.53 8.38
N THR A 208 -8.43 -35.50 8.75
CA THR A 208 -7.14 -35.21 9.40
C THR A 208 -6.27 -34.32 8.53
N HIS A 209 -6.14 -34.62 7.23
CA HIS A 209 -5.36 -33.78 6.32
C HIS A 209 -5.93 -32.37 6.17
N GLY A 210 -7.26 -32.23 6.01
CA GLY A 210 -7.92 -30.93 5.97
C GLY A 210 -7.74 -30.13 7.26
N ALA A 211 -7.90 -30.79 8.41
CA ALA A 211 -7.70 -30.18 9.73
C ALA A 211 -6.24 -29.78 9.97
N LEU A 212 -5.27 -30.57 9.51
CA LEU A 212 -3.84 -30.24 9.60
C LEU A 212 -3.49 -28.99 8.79
N VAL A 213 -4.00 -28.87 7.55
CA VAL A 213 -3.82 -27.67 6.72
C VAL A 213 -4.36 -26.44 7.45
N MET A 214 -5.59 -26.53 7.97
CA MET A 214 -6.23 -25.45 8.73
C MET A 214 -5.44 -25.08 10.00
N ALA A 215 -5.16 -26.06 10.85
CA ALA A 215 -4.53 -25.86 12.15
C ALA A 215 -3.13 -25.27 12.01
N THR A 216 -2.30 -25.82 11.14
CA THR A 216 -0.92 -25.34 10.95
C THR A 216 -0.87 -23.99 10.22
N GLY A 217 -1.81 -23.72 9.32
CA GLY A 217 -1.94 -22.41 8.69
C GLY A 217 -2.36 -21.31 9.66
N LEU A 218 -3.36 -21.58 10.51
CA LEU A 218 -3.83 -20.64 11.53
C LEU A 218 -2.79 -20.45 12.64
N LEU A 219 -2.06 -21.50 13.03
CA LEU A 219 -1.00 -21.43 14.04
C LEU A 219 0.06 -20.38 13.69
N LEU A 220 0.42 -20.23 12.42
CA LEU A 220 1.40 -19.22 12.00
C LEU A 220 0.88 -17.78 12.06
N LEU A 221 -0.43 -17.57 12.18
CA LEU A 221 -1.00 -16.24 12.35
C LEU A 221 -1.00 -15.79 13.82
N VAL A 222 -0.95 -16.75 14.76
CA VAL A 222 -1.02 -16.49 16.20
C VAL A 222 -0.02 -15.44 16.67
N PRO A 223 1.28 -15.45 16.29
CA PRO A 223 2.21 -14.41 16.74
C PRO A 223 1.78 -13.00 16.33
N SER A 224 1.25 -12.84 15.11
CA SER A 224 0.75 -11.55 14.63
C SER A 224 -0.50 -11.11 15.40
N THR A 225 -1.42 -12.04 15.66
CA THR A 225 -2.64 -11.76 16.44
C THR A 225 -2.29 -11.39 17.89
N VAL A 226 -1.39 -12.13 18.54
CA VAL A 226 -0.93 -11.87 19.90
C VAL A 226 -0.22 -10.52 19.97
N ARG A 227 0.63 -10.18 18.98
CA ARG A 227 1.25 -8.86 18.90
C ARG A 227 0.21 -7.76 18.79
N ASN A 228 -0.79 -7.90 17.92
CA ASN A 228 -1.86 -6.89 17.77
C ASN A 228 -2.62 -6.68 19.08
N LEU A 229 -2.88 -7.76 19.84
CA LEU A 229 -3.51 -7.69 21.16
C LEU A 229 -2.63 -6.97 22.20
N ILE A 230 -1.33 -7.30 22.25
CA ILE A 230 -0.43 -6.73 23.27
C ILE A 230 -0.08 -5.27 22.96
N VAL A 231 0.18 -4.95 21.68
CA VAL A 231 0.71 -3.63 21.28
C VAL A 231 -0.41 -2.61 21.07
N ALA A 232 -1.55 -3.05 20.51
CA ALA A 232 -2.62 -2.15 20.09
C ALA A 232 -3.93 -2.35 20.87
N ASP A 233 -3.96 -3.26 21.85
CA ASP A 233 -5.18 -3.65 22.58
C ASP A 233 -6.34 -4.01 21.61
N ASP A 234 -6.03 -4.64 20.47
CA ASP A 234 -7.00 -4.86 19.41
C ASP A 234 -6.90 -6.28 18.82
N PHE A 235 -8.03 -7.00 18.81
CA PHE A 235 -8.09 -8.36 18.26
C PHE A 235 -8.18 -8.30 16.74
N VAL A 236 -7.04 -8.38 16.08
CA VAL A 236 -6.93 -8.45 14.61
C VAL A 236 -6.12 -9.68 14.23
N LEU A 237 -6.75 -10.62 13.49
CA LEU A 237 -6.13 -11.89 13.11
C LEU A 237 -4.81 -11.69 12.37
N LEU A 238 -4.77 -10.74 11.43
CA LEU A 238 -3.57 -10.45 10.65
C LEU A 238 -3.39 -8.95 10.38
N THR A 239 -4.28 -8.33 9.60
CA THR A 239 -4.22 -6.90 9.27
C THR A 239 -5.57 -6.19 9.38
N SER A 240 -5.53 -4.88 9.58
CA SER A 240 -6.70 -3.98 9.70
C SER A 240 -7.06 -3.23 8.41
N ASN A 241 -6.27 -3.34 7.33
CA ASN A 241 -6.53 -2.62 6.08
C ASN A 241 -7.59 -3.27 5.14
N GLY A 242 -8.33 -4.28 5.60
CA GLY A 242 -9.30 -5.00 4.77
C GLY A 242 -10.46 -4.11 4.32
N GLY A 243 -11.01 -3.32 5.25
CA GLY A 243 -12.18 -2.46 4.99
C GLY A 243 -11.92 -1.39 3.92
N ILE A 244 -10.78 -0.71 3.96
CA ILE A 244 -10.42 0.30 2.96
C ILE A 244 -10.26 -0.31 1.57
N ASN A 245 -9.57 -1.44 1.48
CA ASN A 245 -9.36 -2.10 0.19
C ASN A 245 -10.69 -2.57 -0.40
N LEU A 246 -11.60 -3.08 0.45
CA LEU A 246 -12.93 -3.48 0.02
C LEU A 246 -13.71 -2.29 -0.52
N LEU A 247 -13.71 -1.17 0.20
CA LEU A 247 -14.38 0.06 -0.22
C LEU A 247 -13.89 0.54 -1.59
N ILE A 248 -12.58 0.62 -1.79
CA ILE A 248 -11.98 0.94 -3.11
C ILE A 248 -12.52 0.01 -4.20
N GLY A 249 -12.60 -1.29 -3.91
CA GLY A 249 -13.05 -2.31 -4.86
C GLY A 249 -14.54 -2.28 -5.19
N GLN A 250 -15.37 -1.63 -4.37
CA GLN A 250 -16.83 -1.56 -4.54
C GLN A 250 -17.32 -0.25 -5.18
N GLN A 251 -16.43 0.57 -5.74
CA GLN A 251 -16.80 1.83 -6.40
C GLN A 251 -17.00 1.65 -7.92
N PRO A 252 -18.25 1.49 -8.42
CA PRO A 252 -18.51 1.14 -9.81
C PRO A 252 -18.13 2.24 -10.81
N GLN A 253 -18.04 3.50 -10.37
CA GLN A 253 -17.63 4.64 -11.18
C GLN A 253 -16.21 4.51 -11.74
N HIS A 254 -15.33 3.76 -11.06
CA HIS A 254 -13.96 3.52 -11.54
C HIS A 254 -13.88 2.34 -12.50
N ALA A 255 -15.00 1.64 -12.73
CA ALA A 255 -15.03 0.28 -13.23
C ALA A 255 -13.95 -0.54 -12.46
N GLY A 256 -13.36 -1.63 -12.91
CA GLY A 256 -12.37 -2.34 -12.08
C GLY A 256 -11.01 -1.64 -11.78
N LEU A 257 -10.86 -0.31 -11.79
CA LEU A 257 -9.57 0.37 -11.55
C LEU A 257 -9.31 0.64 -10.06
N PHE A 258 -8.02 0.66 -9.68
CA PHE A 258 -7.62 1.16 -8.37
C PHE A 258 -7.72 2.69 -8.38
N ALA A 259 -8.60 3.22 -7.54
CA ALA A 259 -8.67 4.63 -7.22
C ALA A 259 -8.59 4.78 -5.70
N PRO A 260 -7.75 5.68 -5.17
CA PRO A 260 -7.78 5.96 -3.73
C PRO A 260 -9.17 6.45 -3.34
N VAL A 261 -9.69 5.97 -2.21
CA VAL A 261 -10.88 6.56 -1.60
C VAL A 261 -10.43 7.90 -1.04
N MET A 262 -10.73 8.94 -1.79
CA MET A 262 -10.68 10.31 -1.31
C MET A 262 -12.09 10.64 -0.82
N GLU A 263 -12.24 11.02 0.44
CA GLU A 263 -13.46 11.75 0.80
C GLU A 263 -13.49 13.08 0.06
N GLU A 264 -14.70 13.60 -0.16
CA GLU A 264 -14.93 14.95 -0.66
C GLU A 264 -14.18 15.90 0.28
N GLY A 265 -13.00 16.33 -0.16
CA GLY A 265 -12.07 17.08 0.66
C GLY A 265 -10.88 16.40 1.36
N GLN A 266 -10.42 15.20 1.02
CA GLN A 266 -9.15 14.76 1.64
C GLN A 266 -7.94 15.61 1.18
N GLU A 267 -7.21 16.20 2.14
CA GLU A 267 -6.08 17.12 1.89
C GLU A 267 -4.85 16.45 1.28
N ASP A 268 -4.74 15.13 1.39
CA ASP A 268 -3.57 14.36 0.97
C ASP A 268 -3.95 12.88 0.93
N TYR A 269 -3.21 12.07 0.18
CA TYR A 269 -3.28 10.61 0.35
C TYR A 269 -2.85 10.18 1.77
N ASP A 270 -2.12 11.07 2.47
CA ASP A 270 -1.38 10.84 3.71
C ASP A 270 -2.09 11.32 5.00
N ILE A 271 -3.28 11.94 4.89
CA ILE A 271 -4.18 12.00 6.06
C ILE A 271 -4.98 10.71 6.03
N SER A 272 -4.44 9.69 6.71
CA SER A 272 -5.08 8.40 6.94
C SER A 272 -6.59 8.61 7.13
N LEU A 273 -7.42 7.99 6.28
CA LEU A 273 -8.89 8.04 6.36
C LEU A 273 -9.40 7.76 7.79
N GLU A 274 -8.64 6.96 8.55
CA GLU A 274 -8.70 6.79 9.99
C GLU A 274 -8.81 8.10 10.79
N ARG A 275 -7.92 9.08 10.60
CA ARG A 275 -7.97 10.38 11.29
C ARG A 275 -9.21 11.17 10.94
N THR A 276 -9.77 10.98 9.74
CA THR A 276 -11.05 11.61 9.38
C THR A 276 -12.20 10.93 10.13
N LEU A 277 -12.22 9.60 10.16
CA LEU A 277 -13.21 8.84 10.91
C LEU A 277 -13.16 9.12 12.42
N GLU A 278 -11.97 9.28 12.99
CA GLU A 278 -11.77 9.66 14.39
C GLU A 278 -12.32 11.05 14.68
N ARG A 279 -12.13 12.00 13.75
CA ARG A 279 -12.72 13.34 13.85
C ARG A 279 -14.25 13.30 13.80
N GLU A 280 -14.83 12.53 12.88
CA GLU A 280 -16.28 12.35 12.78
C GLU A 280 -16.88 11.75 14.05
N GLN A 281 -16.16 10.79 14.67
CA GLN A 281 -16.61 10.07 15.86
C GLN A 281 -16.27 10.78 17.17
N GLY A 282 -15.44 11.83 17.11
CA GLY A 282 -14.99 12.59 18.28
C GLY A 282 -14.13 11.79 19.26
N ARG A 283 -13.50 10.70 18.81
CA ARG A 283 -12.64 9.83 19.62
C ARG A 283 -11.64 9.06 18.75
N ASP A 284 -10.57 8.60 19.38
CA ASP A 284 -9.61 7.68 18.75
C ASP A 284 -10.29 6.33 18.46
N LEU A 285 -9.94 5.72 17.33
CA LEU A 285 -10.52 4.47 16.85
C LEU A 285 -9.45 3.38 16.82
N LYS A 286 -9.82 2.16 17.23
CA LYS A 286 -8.95 1.00 16.99
C LYS A 286 -8.93 0.66 15.49
N GLY A 287 -7.83 0.12 14.99
CA GLY A 287 -7.71 -0.27 13.58
C GLY A 287 -8.83 -1.25 13.13
N SER A 288 -9.27 -2.15 14.01
CA SER A 288 -10.41 -3.03 13.74
C SER A 288 -11.75 -2.30 13.64
N GLU A 289 -11.93 -1.18 14.36
CA GLU A 289 -13.12 -0.33 14.29
C GLU A 289 -13.14 0.42 12.96
N VAL A 290 -12.01 1.02 12.57
CA VAL A 290 -11.83 1.67 11.26
C VAL A 290 -12.15 0.69 10.14
N SER A 291 -11.55 -0.51 10.16
CA SER A 291 -11.83 -1.54 9.17
C SER A 291 -13.32 -1.92 9.10
N ARG A 292 -13.99 -2.04 10.26
CA ARG A 292 -15.43 -2.38 10.33
C ARG A 292 -16.30 -1.27 9.74
N ILE A 293 -16.01 0.00 10.07
CA ILE A 293 -16.74 1.16 9.54
C ILE A 293 -16.62 1.19 8.02
N LEU A 294 -15.39 1.06 7.49
CA LEU A 294 -15.14 1.08 6.05
C LEU A 294 -15.75 -0.13 5.32
N THR A 295 -15.75 -1.31 5.96
CA THR A 295 -16.45 -2.49 5.43
C THR A 295 -17.95 -2.25 5.31
N ARG A 296 -18.56 -1.60 6.31
CA ARG A 296 -19.98 -1.21 6.24
C ARG A 296 -20.23 -0.18 5.14
N ARG A 297 -19.37 0.84 5.00
CA ARG A 297 -19.46 1.81 3.89
C ARG A 297 -19.36 1.09 2.53
N ALA A 298 -18.44 0.13 2.38
CA ALA A 298 -18.29 -0.66 1.15
C ALA A 298 -19.54 -1.49 0.82
N TRP A 299 -20.18 -2.05 1.86
CA TRP A 299 -21.42 -2.78 1.70
C TRP A 299 -22.58 -1.86 1.29
N ASN A 300 -22.67 -0.67 1.89
CA ASN A 300 -23.67 0.33 1.51
C ASN A 300 -23.46 0.80 0.07
N GLU A 301 -22.23 1.05 -0.37
CA GLU A 301 -21.89 1.36 -1.76
C GLU A 301 -22.32 0.25 -2.73
N PHE A 302 -22.08 -1.00 -2.34
CA PHE A 302 -22.53 -2.16 -3.11
C PHE A 302 -24.06 -2.18 -3.27
N GLN A 303 -24.79 -1.97 -2.17
CA GLN A 303 -26.25 -1.95 -2.15
C GLN A 303 -26.85 -0.76 -2.91
N ALA A 304 -26.24 0.42 -2.80
CA ALA A 304 -26.69 1.62 -3.50
C ALA A 304 -26.56 1.49 -5.04
N ASN A 305 -25.64 0.64 -5.51
CA ASN A 305 -25.29 0.51 -6.93
C ASN A 305 -25.57 -0.87 -7.53
N LEU A 306 -26.53 -1.63 -7.00
CA LEU A 306 -26.84 -3.01 -7.47
C LEU A 306 -27.04 -3.12 -8.99
N GLY A 307 -27.60 -2.11 -9.64
CA GLY A 307 -27.76 -2.08 -11.10
C GLY A 307 -26.44 -1.98 -11.89
N ALA A 308 -25.42 -1.30 -11.34
CA ALA A 308 -24.12 -1.14 -11.97
C ALA A 308 -23.12 -2.27 -11.61
N MET A 309 -23.34 -2.96 -10.49
CA MET A 309 -22.43 -3.99 -9.97
C MET A 309 -22.13 -5.14 -10.95
N PRO A 310 -23.11 -5.75 -11.65
CA PRO A 310 -22.81 -6.82 -12.61
C PRO A 310 -21.80 -6.38 -13.68
N ARG A 311 -21.99 -5.17 -14.24
CA ARG A 311 -21.07 -4.58 -15.21
C ARG A 311 -19.71 -4.28 -14.58
N HIS A 312 -19.67 -3.75 -13.36
CA HIS A 312 -18.43 -3.50 -12.61
C HIS A 312 -17.61 -4.78 -12.41
N TYR A 313 -18.24 -5.86 -11.96
CA TYR A 313 -17.57 -7.14 -11.77
C TYR A 313 -17.14 -7.79 -13.08
N LEU A 314 -17.95 -7.73 -14.15
CA LEU A 314 -17.52 -8.16 -15.49
C LEU A 314 -16.28 -7.41 -15.95
N TRP A 315 -16.22 -6.11 -15.69
CA TRP A 315 -15.05 -5.29 -15.95
C TRP A 315 -13.83 -5.70 -15.14
N LYS A 316 -13.99 -6.07 -13.86
CA LYS A 316 -12.89 -6.57 -13.01
C LYS A 316 -12.37 -7.91 -13.52
N ILE A 317 -13.27 -8.81 -13.93
CA ILE A 317 -12.92 -10.11 -14.53
C ILE A 317 -12.09 -9.86 -15.81
N TYR A 318 -12.60 -9.04 -16.73
CA TYR A 318 -11.88 -8.71 -17.97
C TYR A 318 -10.52 -8.06 -17.68
N ARG A 319 -10.46 -7.07 -16.80
CA ARG A 319 -9.23 -6.35 -16.42
C ARG A 319 -8.19 -7.24 -15.74
N PHE A 320 -8.62 -8.24 -14.98
CA PHE A 320 -7.71 -9.22 -14.39
C PHE A 320 -7.04 -10.09 -15.47
N TRP A 321 -7.82 -10.56 -16.44
CA TRP A 321 -7.37 -11.52 -17.45
C TRP A 321 -6.77 -10.89 -18.72
N ASN A 322 -6.98 -9.59 -18.96
CA ASN A 322 -6.50 -8.92 -20.17
C ASN A 322 -5.00 -8.64 -20.16
N GLY A 323 -4.47 -8.29 -21.33
CA GLY A 323 -3.06 -8.00 -21.55
C GLY A 323 -2.48 -6.78 -20.86
N TYR A 324 -3.32 -5.86 -20.37
CA TYR A 324 -2.86 -4.56 -19.88
C TYR A 324 -2.30 -4.69 -18.47
N GLU A 325 -1.07 -4.21 -18.27
CA GLU A 325 -0.38 -4.24 -16.98
C GLU A 325 -0.88 -3.08 -16.10
N LEU A 326 -2.10 -3.25 -15.53
CA LEU A 326 -2.76 -2.25 -14.69
C LEU A 326 -1.85 -1.75 -13.56
N PRO A 327 -1.48 -0.47 -13.53
CA PRO A 327 -0.66 0.06 -12.46
C PRO A 327 -1.44 0.19 -11.17
N GLN A 328 -0.70 0.21 -10.07
CA GLN A 328 -1.21 0.67 -8.78
C GLN A 328 -0.35 1.82 -8.28
N ILE A 329 0.90 1.54 -7.92
CA ILE A 329 1.92 2.52 -7.48
C ILE A 329 2.95 2.77 -8.59
N PHE A 330 3.33 1.71 -9.30
CA PHE A 330 4.31 1.74 -10.37
C PHE A 330 3.65 1.30 -11.68
N SER A 331 4.02 1.94 -12.79
CA SER A 331 3.52 1.63 -14.14
C SER A 331 4.59 0.93 -14.97
N TYR A 332 4.41 -0.38 -15.18
CA TYR A 332 5.30 -1.13 -16.07
C TYR A 332 5.29 -0.56 -17.49
N GLY A 333 4.12 -0.18 -18.02
CA GLY A 333 4.00 0.40 -19.36
C GLY A 333 4.84 1.66 -19.54
N HIS A 334 4.79 2.57 -18.56
CA HIS A 334 5.57 3.82 -18.55
C HIS A 334 7.08 3.58 -18.52
N TRP A 335 7.54 2.65 -17.67
CA TRP A 335 8.97 2.36 -17.52
C TRP A 335 9.53 1.48 -18.64
N ARG A 336 8.70 0.61 -19.23
CA ARG A 336 9.06 -0.18 -20.42
C ARG A 336 9.48 0.70 -21.60
N GLN A 337 8.90 1.88 -21.73
CA GLN A 337 9.26 2.83 -22.78
C GLN A 337 10.58 3.56 -22.49
N ARG A 338 11.00 3.68 -21.23
CA ARG A 338 12.20 4.44 -20.82
C ARG A 338 13.43 3.55 -20.59
N LEU A 339 13.24 2.31 -20.17
CA LEU A 339 14.32 1.39 -19.80
C LEU A 339 14.54 0.36 -20.92
N ALA A 340 15.76 0.28 -21.44
CA ALA A 340 16.10 -0.58 -22.57
C ALA A 340 15.94 -2.07 -22.22
N SER A 341 16.27 -2.46 -20.98
CA SER A 341 16.13 -3.84 -20.50
C SER A 341 14.70 -4.39 -20.55
N LEU A 342 13.69 -3.50 -20.51
CA LEU A 342 12.28 -3.87 -20.50
C LEU A 342 11.64 -3.81 -21.90
N ARG A 343 12.23 -3.02 -22.82
CA ARG A 343 11.61 -2.68 -24.11
C ARG A 343 11.29 -3.90 -24.97
N PHE A 344 12.24 -4.84 -25.06
CA PHE A 344 12.21 -5.98 -25.98
C PHE A 344 11.92 -7.33 -25.31
N LEU A 345 11.17 -7.35 -24.22
CA LEU A 345 10.72 -8.60 -23.59
C LEU A 345 9.49 -9.16 -24.33
N PRO A 346 9.59 -10.35 -24.98
CA PRO A 346 8.59 -10.84 -25.92
C PRO A 346 7.33 -11.40 -25.26
N VAL A 347 7.40 -11.79 -23.98
CA VAL A 347 6.29 -12.43 -23.29
C VAL A 347 5.43 -11.38 -22.60
N ASN A 348 4.15 -11.36 -22.96
CA ASN A 348 3.12 -10.55 -22.33
C ASN A 348 2.07 -11.43 -21.64
N PHE A 349 1.27 -10.82 -20.77
CA PHE A 349 0.26 -11.54 -20.02
C PHE A 349 -0.87 -12.08 -20.91
N THR A 350 -1.24 -11.40 -22.01
CA THR A 350 -2.27 -11.88 -22.94
C THR A 350 -1.93 -13.29 -23.45
N LEU A 351 -0.69 -13.49 -23.88
CA LEU A 351 -0.22 -14.77 -24.39
C LEU A 351 -0.18 -15.84 -23.29
N LEU A 352 0.32 -15.47 -22.10
CA LEU A 352 0.35 -16.37 -20.94
C LEU A 352 -1.05 -16.80 -20.51
N ALA A 353 -2.00 -15.86 -20.45
CA ALA A 353 -3.38 -16.15 -20.08
C ALA A 353 -4.08 -16.98 -21.16
N ALA A 354 -3.96 -16.62 -22.44
CA ALA A 354 -4.62 -17.34 -23.52
C ALA A 354 -4.12 -18.79 -23.65
N CYS A 355 -2.81 -18.99 -23.76
CA CYS A 355 -2.22 -20.33 -23.82
C CYS A 355 -2.39 -21.08 -22.50
N GLY A 356 -2.25 -20.39 -21.37
CA GLY A 356 -2.29 -21.00 -20.05
C GLY A 356 -3.67 -21.53 -19.67
N LEU A 357 -4.74 -20.82 -20.02
CA LEU A 357 -6.12 -21.27 -19.77
C LEU A 357 -6.47 -22.49 -20.62
N LEU A 358 -6.08 -22.52 -21.91
CA LEU A 358 -6.27 -23.69 -22.77
C LEU A 358 -5.40 -24.88 -22.31
N GLY A 359 -4.19 -24.59 -21.83
CA GLY A 359 -3.26 -25.58 -21.30
C GLY A 359 -3.74 -26.36 -20.09
N LEU A 360 -4.67 -25.81 -19.30
CA LEU A 360 -5.32 -26.55 -18.22
C LEU A 360 -5.99 -27.83 -18.72
N GLY A 361 -6.54 -27.81 -19.94
CA GLY A 361 -7.21 -28.97 -20.55
C GLY A 361 -6.30 -30.17 -20.78
N PHE A 362 -4.99 -29.93 -20.91
CA PHE A 362 -3.97 -30.93 -21.23
C PHE A 362 -3.26 -31.51 -19.99
N LEU A 363 -3.57 -31.00 -18.79
CA LEU A 363 -3.03 -31.55 -17.56
C LEU A 363 -3.77 -32.83 -17.10
N PRO A 364 -3.09 -33.75 -16.40
CA PRO A 364 -3.73 -34.89 -15.75
C PRO A 364 -4.84 -34.42 -14.79
N THR A 365 -5.95 -35.17 -14.72
CA THR A 365 -7.19 -34.68 -14.07
C THR A 365 -7.00 -34.28 -12.60
N GLY A 366 -6.25 -35.06 -11.81
CA GLY A 366 -5.98 -34.71 -10.41
C GLY A 366 -5.19 -33.41 -10.27
N LYS A 367 -4.13 -33.24 -11.04
CA LYS A 367 -3.28 -32.04 -11.02
C LYS A 367 -3.97 -30.82 -11.63
N ARG A 368 -4.80 -31.04 -12.65
CA ARG A 368 -5.70 -30.03 -13.23
C ARG A 368 -6.64 -29.48 -12.16
N ARG A 369 -7.27 -30.34 -11.35
CA ARG A 369 -8.14 -29.90 -10.23
C ARG A 369 -7.37 -29.07 -9.22
N VAL A 370 -6.17 -29.52 -8.82
CA VAL A 370 -5.30 -28.76 -7.91
C VAL A 370 -5.04 -27.35 -8.46
N LEU A 371 -4.58 -27.26 -9.70
CA LEU A 371 -4.20 -25.98 -10.30
C LEU A 371 -5.40 -25.06 -10.52
N VAL A 372 -6.54 -25.61 -10.98
CA VAL A 372 -7.79 -24.85 -11.16
C VAL A 372 -8.26 -24.28 -9.82
N VAL A 373 -8.26 -25.07 -8.74
CA VAL A 373 -8.66 -24.58 -7.41
C VAL A 373 -7.72 -23.48 -6.93
N LEU A 374 -6.40 -23.63 -7.10
CA LEU A 374 -5.44 -22.59 -6.70
C LEU A 374 -5.63 -21.30 -7.49
N LEU A 375 -5.76 -21.38 -8.82
CA LEU A 375 -5.97 -20.22 -9.69
C LEU A 375 -7.30 -19.52 -9.40
N LEU A 376 -8.40 -20.29 -9.26
CA LEU A 376 -9.72 -19.76 -8.96
C LEU A 376 -9.78 -19.15 -7.56
N ALA A 377 -9.24 -19.83 -6.54
CA ALA A 377 -9.23 -19.30 -5.18
C ALA A 377 -8.45 -17.97 -5.11
N TYR A 378 -7.28 -17.91 -5.75
CA TYR A 378 -6.50 -16.67 -5.82
C TYR A 378 -7.24 -15.56 -6.57
N PHE A 379 -7.81 -15.86 -7.74
CA PHE A 379 -8.61 -14.91 -8.52
C PHE A 379 -9.82 -14.39 -7.75
N LEU A 380 -10.63 -15.28 -7.17
CA LEU A 380 -11.82 -14.94 -6.40
C LEU A 380 -11.47 -14.13 -5.15
N SER A 381 -10.30 -14.34 -4.55
CA SER A 381 -9.84 -13.54 -3.40
C SER A 381 -9.56 -12.07 -3.76
N LEU A 382 -9.28 -11.77 -5.02
CA LEU A 382 -8.99 -10.41 -5.50
C LEU A 382 -10.23 -9.73 -6.09
N LEU A 383 -11.24 -10.51 -6.46
CA LEU A 383 -12.43 -10.02 -7.16
C LEU A 383 -13.27 -9.02 -6.34
N PRO A 384 -13.40 -9.10 -5.00
CA PRO A 384 -14.01 -8.05 -4.19
C PRO A 384 -13.20 -6.74 -4.15
N PHE A 385 -11.91 -6.78 -4.48
CA PHE A 385 -10.99 -5.64 -4.37
C PHE A 385 -10.74 -5.03 -5.75
N PHE A 386 -9.50 -4.94 -6.22
CA PHE A 386 -9.16 -4.36 -7.52
C PHE A 386 -8.02 -5.15 -8.18
N PRO A 387 -8.12 -5.48 -9.48
CA PRO A 387 -7.07 -6.17 -10.23
C PRO A 387 -5.92 -5.20 -10.59
N THR A 388 -4.70 -5.51 -10.19
CA THR A 388 -3.48 -4.77 -10.59
C THR A 388 -2.42 -5.73 -11.11
N ALA A 389 -1.47 -5.21 -11.91
CA ALA A 389 -0.35 -5.97 -12.45
C ALA A 389 0.49 -6.68 -11.37
N ARG A 390 0.73 -6.03 -10.24
CA ARG A 390 1.44 -6.66 -9.12
C ARG A 390 0.60 -7.69 -8.35
N TYR A 391 -0.73 -7.63 -8.44
CA TYR A 391 -1.62 -8.61 -7.81
C TYR A 391 -1.82 -9.84 -8.69
N ARG A 392 -1.75 -9.72 -10.01
CA ARG A 392 -1.75 -10.88 -10.93
C ARG A 392 -0.39 -11.60 -11.02
N LEU A 393 0.70 -10.93 -10.66
CA LEU A 393 2.06 -11.47 -10.83
C LEU A 393 2.25 -12.90 -10.26
N PRO A 394 1.72 -13.26 -9.07
CA PRO A 394 1.94 -14.58 -8.49
C PRO A 394 1.34 -15.75 -9.29
N ILE A 395 0.32 -15.51 -10.14
CA ILE A 395 -0.27 -16.57 -10.98
C ILE A 395 0.39 -16.67 -12.37
N ALA A 396 1.11 -15.63 -12.81
CA ALA A 396 1.81 -15.62 -14.10
C ALA A 396 2.73 -16.83 -14.32
N PRO A 397 3.58 -17.26 -13.35
CA PRO A 397 4.40 -18.45 -13.55
C PRO A 397 3.58 -19.74 -13.63
N LEU A 398 2.43 -19.84 -12.95
CA LEU A 398 1.53 -20.98 -13.06
C LEU A 398 0.89 -21.06 -14.46
N LEU A 399 0.54 -19.91 -15.04
CA LEU A 399 0.08 -19.81 -16.41
C LEU A 399 1.21 -20.11 -17.42
N ALA A 400 2.46 -19.79 -17.10
CA ALA A 400 3.61 -20.16 -17.93
C ALA A 400 3.80 -21.70 -17.98
N VAL A 401 3.58 -22.39 -16.86
CA VAL A 401 3.57 -23.87 -16.81
C VAL A 401 2.53 -24.42 -17.78
N THR A 402 1.26 -24.01 -17.64
CA THR A 402 0.19 -24.54 -18.51
C THR A 402 0.31 -24.07 -19.95
N SER A 403 0.84 -22.87 -20.19
CA SER A 403 1.14 -22.39 -21.54
C SER A 403 2.15 -23.29 -22.23
N ALA A 404 3.22 -23.69 -21.53
CA ALA A 404 4.21 -24.61 -22.09
C ALA A 404 3.60 -25.98 -22.40
N VAL A 405 2.76 -26.52 -21.52
CA VAL A 405 2.03 -27.78 -21.75
C VAL A 405 1.16 -27.67 -23.00
N PHE A 406 0.41 -26.58 -23.15
CA PHE A 406 -0.39 -26.32 -24.34
C PHE A 406 0.47 -26.27 -25.61
N LEU A 407 1.54 -25.48 -25.60
CA LEU A 407 2.41 -25.29 -26.76
C LEU A 407 3.06 -26.62 -27.18
N ARG A 408 3.50 -27.44 -26.22
CA ARG A 408 4.03 -28.78 -26.49
C ARG A 408 2.97 -29.69 -27.11
N ALA A 409 1.78 -29.72 -26.52
CA ALA A 409 0.69 -30.53 -27.02
C ALA A 409 0.30 -30.12 -28.45
N ALA A 410 0.11 -28.82 -28.69
CA ALA A 410 -0.24 -28.28 -30.00
C ALA A 410 0.84 -28.56 -31.06
N TRP A 411 2.13 -28.48 -30.69
CA TRP A 411 3.25 -28.80 -31.58
C TRP A 411 3.27 -30.27 -32.00
N GLY A 412 2.84 -31.19 -31.14
CA GLY A 412 2.72 -32.61 -31.46
C GLY A 412 1.52 -32.98 -32.34
N MET A 413 0.53 -32.09 -32.49
CA MET A 413 -0.71 -32.40 -33.22
C MET A 413 -0.55 -32.29 -34.74
N PRO A 414 -1.22 -33.15 -35.54
CA PRO A 414 -1.39 -32.94 -36.97
C PRO A 414 -2.09 -31.61 -37.28
N TRP A 415 -1.79 -31.00 -38.43
CA TRP A 415 -2.33 -29.69 -38.83
C TRP A 415 -3.86 -29.61 -38.74
N ALA A 416 -4.56 -30.67 -39.15
CA ALA A 416 -6.02 -30.74 -39.13
C ALA A 416 -6.66 -30.46 -37.75
N ARG A 417 -5.99 -30.88 -36.66
CA ARG A 417 -6.40 -30.57 -35.27
C ARG A 417 -5.74 -29.29 -34.76
N ARG A 418 -4.47 -29.07 -35.09
CA ARG A 418 -3.70 -27.89 -34.67
C ARG A 418 -4.36 -26.58 -35.06
N ARG A 419 -4.93 -26.47 -36.27
CA ARG A 419 -5.59 -25.24 -36.76
C ARG A 419 -6.76 -24.78 -35.89
N TRP A 420 -7.51 -25.70 -35.28
CA TRP A 420 -8.63 -25.37 -34.39
C TRP A 420 -8.14 -24.83 -33.04
N TRP A 421 -7.07 -25.39 -32.50
CA TRP A 421 -6.43 -24.86 -31.29
C TRP A 421 -5.77 -23.50 -31.54
N LEU A 422 -5.13 -23.31 -32.71
CA LEU A 422 -4.63 -21.99 -33.11
C LEU A 422 -5.77 -20.97 -33.23
N ALA A 423 -6.91 -21.36 -33.83
CA ALA A 423 -8.09 -20.50 -33.87
C ALA A 423 -8.62 -20.18 -32.46
N ALA A 424 -8.69 -21.16 -31.57
CA ALA A 424 -9.12 -20.96 -30.17
C ALA A 424 -8.17 -20.01 -29.42
N VAL A 425 -6.85 -20.17 -29.57
CA VAL A 425 -5.85 -19.24 -29.01
C VAL A 425 -6.04 -17.86 -29.60
N SER A 426 -6.19 -17.72 -30.91
CA SER A 426 -6.39 -16.42 -31.56
C SER A 426 -7.65 -15.72 -31.07
N ILE A 427 -8.78 -16.45 -30.95
CA ILE A 427 -10.02 -15.92 -30.38
C ILE A 427 -9.81 -15.45 -28.95
N LEU A 428 -9.13 -16.25 -28.13
CA LEU A 428 -8.88 -15.91 -26.73
C LEU A 428 -7.90 -14.74 -26.60
N VAL A 429 -6.85 -14.69 -27.42
CA VAL A 429 -5.94 -13.54 -27.52
C VAL A 429 -6.75 -12.29 -27.87
N MET A 430 -7.59 -12.33 -28.91
CA MET A 430 -8.44 -11.20 -29.29
C MET A 430 -9.41 -10.79 -28.17
N ALA A 431 -9.97 -11.75 -27.43
CA ALA A 431 -10.85 -11.49 -26.30
C ALA A 431 -10.12 -10.87 -25.09
N LEU A 432 -8.84 -11.21 -24.90
CA LEU A 432 -7.99 -10.72 -23.82
C LEU A 432 -7.13 -9.52 -24.22
N LEU A 433 -7.16 -9.11 -25.49
CA LEU A 433 -6.42 -7.95 -25.94
C LEU A 433 -6.93 -6.70 -25.20
N PRO A 434 -6.02 -5.79 -24.83
CA PRO A 434 -6.38 -4.49 -24.27
C PRO A 434 -7.32 -3.75 -25.24
N ARG A 435 -8.55 -3.44 -24.81
CA ARG A 435 -9.43 -2.53 -25.56
C ARG A 435 -9.03 -1.09 -25.22
N TRP A 436 -8.12 -0.52 -26.01
CA TRP A 436 -7.49 0.78 -25.75
C TRP A 436 -8.49 1.92 -25.54
N ALA A 437 -9.55 2.03 -26.35
CA ALA A 437 -10.64 3.02 -26.17
C ALA A 437 -11.41 2.87 -24.83
N GLN A 438 -11.22 1.77 -24.09
CA GLN A 438 -11.84 1.47 -22.79
C GLN A 438 -10.80 1.35 -21.67
N LEU A 439 -9.52 1.51 -22.02
CA LEU A 439 -8.34 1.61 -21.13
C LEU A 439 -7.73 3.02 -21.14
N GLU A 440 -8.13 3.85 -22.11
CA GLU A 440 -8.03 5.32 -22.12
C GLU A 440 -8.84 5.86 -20.95
N THR A 441 -8.29 5.66 -19.77
CA THR A 441 -8.32 6.73 -18.80
C THR A 441 -6.96 7.39 -18.91
N PRO A 442 -6.89 8.66 -19.36
CA PRO A 442 -5.81 9.57 -19.00
C PRO A 442 -5.47 9.53 -17.50
N GLU A 443 -6.35 8.95 -16.66
CA GLU A 443 -6.26 8.78 -15.20
C GLU A 443 -5.01 8.13 -14.68
N VAL A 444 -4.39 7.23 -15.45
CA VAL A 444 -3.20 6.51 -14.99
C VAL A 444 -1.92 7.31 -15.24
N ASP A 445 -1.83 8.01 -16.37
CA ASP A 445 -0.57 8.63 -16.80
C ASP A 445 -0.28 9.91 -16.04
N TRP A 446 -1.29 10.76 -15.75
CA TRP A 446 -1.07 11.95 -14.91
C TRP A 446 -0.67 11.60 -13.47
N GLN A 447 -1.21 10.49 -12.91
CA GLN A 447 -0.82 10.02 -11.59
C GLN A 447 0.65 9.57 -11.54
N VAL A 448 1.17 8.98 -12.63
CA VAL A 448 2.59 8.63 -12.73
C VAL A 448 3.45 9.90 -12.67
N TYR A 449 3.09 10.93 -13.42
CA TYR A 449 3.79 12.21 -13.40
C TYR A 449 3.70 12.91 -12.04
N LEU A 450 2.56 12.86 -11.35
CA LEU A 450 2.49 13.38 -9.97
C LEU A 450 3.30 12.59 -8.97
N ARG A 451 3.46 11.27 -9.16
CA ARG A 451 4.37 10.47 -8.32
C ARG A 451 5.83 10.81 -8.60
N GLU A 452 6.17 11.12 -9.85
CA GLU A 452 7.49 11.65 -10.19
C GLU A 452 7.71 13.03 -9.55
N ALA A 453 6.72 13.92 -9.62
CA ALA A 453 6.76 15.23 -8.96
C ALA A 453 6.93 15.10 -7.44
N SER A 454 6.20 14.19 -6.80
CA SER A 454 6.35 13.88 -5.37
C SER A 454 7.77 13.42 -5.04
N ARG A 455 8.35 12.49 -5.83
CA ARG A 455 9.73 12.04 -5.60
C ARG A 455 10.76 13.16 -5.82
N ALA A 456 10.54 14.03 -6.79
CA ALA A 456 11.40 15.16 -7.06
C ALA A 456 11.34 16.20 -5.93
N SER A 457 10.14 16.47 -5.40
CA SER A 457 9.92 17.33 -4.24
C SER A 457 10.70 16.86 -3.02
N LYS A 458 10.57 15.57 -2.67
CA LYS A 458 11.31 14.97 -1.54
C LYS A 458 12.84 15.06 -1.66
N ARG A 459 13.38 15.41 -2.84
CA ARG A 459 14.82 15.65 -3.06
C ARG A 459 15.23 17.12 -3.06
N GLY A 460 14.30 18.06 -2.96
CA GLY A 460 14.60 19.47 -3.19
C GLY A 460 14.60 19.89 -4.67
N ASP A 461 14.18 19.03 -5.61
CA ASP A 461 14.25 19.33 -7.06
C ASP A 461 12.99 20.02 -7.57
N LEU A 462 12.98 21.36 -7.47
CA LEU A 462 11.89 22.20 -7.96
C LEU A 462 11.69 22.09 -9.49
N LYS A 463 12.77 21.95 -10.27
CA LYS A 463 12.69 21.93 -11.74
C LYS A 463 11.93 20.70 -12.22
N THR A 464 12.29 19.53 -11.72
CA THR A 464 11.62 18.28 -12.08
C THR A 464 10.21 18.23 -11.51
N THR A 465 9.99 18.73 -10.29
CA THR A 465 8.64 18.82 -9.69
C THR A 465 7.67 19.60 -10.58
N LEU A 466 8.08 20.78 -11.04
CA LEU A 466 7.28 21.60 -11.96
C LEU A 466 7.13 20.96 -13.34
N ALA A 467 8.18 20.36 -13.88
CA ALA A 467 8.12 19.70 -15.19
C ALA A 467 7.15 18.51 -15.18
N SER A 468 7.26 17.62 -14.20
CA SER A 468 6.33 16.50 -14.02
C SER A 468 4.92 16.98 -13.69
N GLY A 469 4.76 18.04 -12.89
CA GLY A 469 3.45 18.68 -12.67
C GLY A 469 2.80 19.18 -13.96
N ARG A 470 3.56 19.83 -14.86
CA ARG A 470 3.07 20.24 -16.18
C ARG A 470 2.70 19.05 -17.05
N GLN A 471 3.51 17.99 -17.07
CA GLN A 471 3.18 16.77 -17.83
C GLN A 471 1.90 16.11 -17.32
N ALA A 472 1.67 16.10 -15.99
CA ALA A 472 0.41 15.63 -15.42
C ALA A 472 -0.79 16.44 -15.91
N GLU A 473 -0.65 17.77 -15.96
CA GLU A 473 -1.67 18.69 -16.46
C GLU A 473 -1.90 18.55 -17.97
N GLU A 474 -0.85 18.41 -18.78
CA GLU A 474 -0.95 18.18 -20.24
C GLU A 474 -1.65 16.85 -20.54
N THR A 475 -1.39 15.82 -19.73
CA THR A 475 -2.01 14.49 -19.88
C THR A 475 -3.49 14.50 -19.52
N ARG A 476 -3.88 15.22 -18.46
CA ARG A 476 -5.29 15.41 -18.08
C ARG A 476 -5.55 16.86 -17.68
N PRO A 477 -5.89 17.72 -18.66
CA PRO A 477 -6.15 19.13 -18.41
C PRO A 477 -7.37 19.36 -17.53
N GLY A 478 -7.34 20.41 -16.71
CA GLY A 478 -8.52 20.90 -16.00
C GLY A 478 -8.88 20.14 -14.72
N LEU A 479 -8.09 19.16 -14.30
CA LEU A 479 -8.32 18.44 -13.05
C LEU A 479 -7.85 19.29 -11.85
N ALA A 480 -8.74 19.61 -10.92
CA ALA A 480 -8.39 20.34 -9.69
C ALA A 480 -7.37 19.56 -8.83
N GLU A 481 -7.51 18.23 -8.79
CA GLU A 481 -6.62 17.33 -8.03
C GLU A 481 -5.16 17.43 -8.49
N THR A 482 -4.90 17.58 -9.79
CA THR A 482 -3.53 17.70 -10.31
C THR A 482 -2.83 18.93 -9.74
N SER A 483 -3.47 20.09 -9.86
CA SER A 483 -2.91 21.35 -9.35
C SER A 483 -2.84 21.37 -7.83
N TYR A 484 -3.83 20.78 -7.15
CA TYR A 484 -3.84 20.66 -5.69
C TYR A 484 -2.66 19.82 -5.18
N ARG A 485 -2.46 18.61 -5.72
CA ARG A 485 -1.34 17.73 -5.35
C ARG A 485 0.02 18.35 -5.70
N LEU A 486 0.12 18.99 -6.86
CA LEU A 486 1.34 19.71 -7.22
C LEU A 486 1.65 20.82 -6.21
N ALA A 487 0.65 21.55 -5.72
CA ALA A 487 0.86 22.56 -4.69
C ALA A 487 1.42 21.97 -3.40
N ILE A 488 0.95 20.79 -2.97
CA ILE A 488 1.48 20.10 -1.78
C ILE A 488 2.98 19.81 -1.94
N TYR A 489 3.38 19.30 -3.10
CA TYR A 489 4.80 19.06 -3.40
C TYR A 489 5.60 20.35 -3.46
N LEU A 490 5.00 21.46 -3.89
CA LEU A 490 5.66 22.78 -3.88
C LEU A 490 5.73 23.37 -2.46
N GLU A 491 4.75 23.10 -1.58
CA GLU A 491 4.80 23.44 -0.15
C GLU A 491 5.95 22.69 0.56
N GLU A 492 6.16 21.41 0.25
CA GLU A 492 7.28 20.60 0.77
C GLU A 492 8.65 21.20 0.40
N LEU A 493 8.75 21.81 -0.78
CA LEU A 493 9.95 22.51 -1.28
C LEU A 493 10.08 23.94 -0.75
N GLU A 494 9.11 24.42 0.04
CA GLU A 494 8.97 25.82 0.44
C GLU A 494 8.90 26.79 -0.76
N ALA A 495 8.47 26.29 -1.92
CA ALA A 495 8.25 27.05 -3.15
C ALA A 495 6.88 27.74 -3.11
N TRP A 496 6.67 28.59 -2.10
CA TRP A 496 5.37 29.17 -1.76
C TRP A 496 4.69 29.92 -2.92
N PRO A 497 5.37 30.77 -3.72
CA PRO A 497 4.71 31.44 -4.84
C PRO A 497 4.15 30.47 -5.89
N GLN A 498 4.89 29.40 -6.20
CA GLN A 498 4.45 28.37 -7.14
C GLN A 498 3.32 27.52 -6.55
N ALA A 499 3.39 27.19 -5.25
CA ALA A 499 2.33 26.47 -4.55
C ALA A 499 1.02 27.28 -4.54
N GLU A 500 1.10 28.59 -4.27
CA GLU A 500 -0.03 29.50 -4.31
C GLU A 500 -0.67 29.57 -5.70
N ALA A 501 0.15 29.67 -6.77
CA ALA A 501 -0.35 29.64 -8.15
C ALA A 501 -1.08 28.33 -8.48
N ALA A 502 -0.53 27.20 -8.06
CA ALA A 502 -1.15 25.89 -8.24
C ALA A 502 -2.46 25.74 -7.44
N LEU A 503 -2.53 26.29 -6.22
CA LEU A 503 -3.77 26.30 -5.41
C LEU A 503 -4.84 27.21 -6.00
N ARG A 504 -4.49 28.38 -6.54
CA ARG A 504 -5.46 29.23 -7.26
C ARG A 504 -6.02 28.53 -8.48
N LEU A 505 -5.18 27.82 -9.23
CA LEU A 505 -5.62 27.01 -10.36
C LEU A 505 -6.57 25.88 -9.92
N ALA A 506 -6.24 25.18 -8.83
CA ALA A 506 -7.11 24.18 -8.23
C ALA A 506 -8.46 24.79 -7.81
N GLN A 507 -8.44 25.97 -7.18
CA GLN A 507 -9.63 26.66 -6.68
C GLN A 507 -10.58 27.07 -7.81
N ALA A 508 -10.03 27.57 -8.92
CA ALA A 508 -10.82 27.93 -10.10
C ALA A 508 -11.57 26.72 -10.68
N ARG A 509 -11.03 25.50 -10.50
CA ARG A 509 -11.60 24.24 -11.02
C ARG A 509 -12.55 23.58 -10.03
N ALA A 510 -12.30 23.71 -8.74
CA ALA A 510 -13.10 23.15 -7.66
C ALA A 510 -13.43 24.23 -6.60
N PRO A 511 -14.31 25.20 -6.90
CA PRO A 511 -14.56 26.35 -6.04
C PRO A 511 -15.29 26.01 -4.73
N ARG A 512 -15.91 24.84 -4.65
CA ARG A 512 -16.61 24.35 -3.44
C ARG A 512 -15.71 23.51 -2.54
N GLU A 513 -14.47 23.23 -2.95
CA GLU A 513 -13.57 22.38 -2.19
C GLU A 513 -12.94 23.16 -1.03
N ARG A 514 -13.28 22.80 0.20
CA ARG A 514 -12.92 23.56 1.42
C ARG A 514 -11.43 23.58 1.72
N PHE A 515 -10.69 22.57 1.24
CA PHE A 515 -9.28 22.38 1.56
C PHE A 515 -8.33 23.23 0.72
N ILE A 516 -8.76 23.62 -0.47
CA ILE A 516 -8.00 24.51 -1.34
C ILE A 516 -7.79 25.88 -0.69
N PRO A 517 -8.83 26.61 -0.24
CA PRO A 517 -8.64 27.87 0.45
C PRO A 517 -7.92 27.68 1.80
N TYR A 518 -8.07 26.54 2.49
CA TYR A 518 -7.28 26.29 3.70
C TYR A 518 -5.76 26.23 3.42
N ARG A 519 -5.34 25.46 2.41
CA ARG A 519 -3.93 25.40 2.01
C ARG A 519 -3.44 26.71 1.42
N LEU A 520 -4.29 27.41 0.66
CA LEU A 520 -3.98 28.74 0.15
C LEU A 520 -3.65 29.70 1.30
N GLY A 521 -4.46 29.65 2.37
CA GLY A 521 -4.22 30.42 3.59
C GLY A 521 -2.89 30.08 4.27
N ARG A 522 -2.54 28.79 4.35
CA ARG A 522 -1.23 28.36 4.87
C ARG A 522 -0.06 28.86 4.01
N CYS A 523 -0.22 28.80 2.69
CA CYS A 523 0.81 29.25 1.76
C CYS A 523 1.02 30.78 1.87
N GLN A 524 -0.06 31.54 2.01
CA GLN A 524 -0.04 32.98 2.23
C GLN A 524 0.54 33.35 3.61
N GLU A 525 0.17 32.61 4.66
CA GLU A 525 0.75 32.75 6.00
C GLU A 525 2.27 32.57 5.98
N LYS A 526 2.77 31.58 5.22
CA LYS A 526 4.21 31.35 5.05
C LYS A 526 4.94 32.44 4.27
N GLN A 527 4.23 33.14 3.40
CA GLN A 527 4.73 34.31 2.68
C GLN A 527 4.56 35.63 3.47
N GLY A 528 4.02 35.58 4.69
CA GLY A 528 3.74 36.78 5.50
C GLY A 528 2.54 37.60 5.02
N GLN A 529 1.72 37.06 4.11
CA GLN A 529 0.52 37.70 3.59
C GLN A 529 -0.67 37.47 4.55
N TRP A 530 -0.61 38.08 5.74
CA TRP A 530 -1.53 37.79 6.84
C TRP A 530 -3.00 38.02 6.49
N GLU A 531 -3.33 39.13 5.84
CA GLU A 531 -4.72 39.45 5.46
C GLU A 531 -5.28 38.46 4.43
N ALA A 532 -4.50 38.12 3.41
CA ALA A 532 -4.87 37.14 2.40
C ALA A 532 -5.09 35.76 3.04
N ALA A 533 -4.18 35.37 3.95
CA ALA A 533 -4.29 34.12 4.69
C ALA A 533 -5.58 34.03 5.50
N LEU A 534 -5.94 35.09 6.22
CA LEU A 534 -7.19 35.17 6.98
C LEU A 534 -8.43 35.12 6.09
N GLY A 535 -8.39 35.77 4.92
CA GLY A 535 -9.44 35.68 3.90
C GLY A 535 -9.65 34.23 3.43
N SER A 536 -8.56 33.54 3.10
CA SER A 536 -8.59 32.14 2.67
C SER A 536 -9.07 31.19 3.79
N PHE A 537 -8.63 31.37 5.04
CA PHE A 537 -9.15 30.58 6.16
C PHE A 537 -10.64 30.83 6.44
N ARG A 538 -11.10 32.08 6.30
CA ARG A 538 -12.52 32.42 6.42
C ARG A 538 -13.35 31.73 5.32
N GLN A 539 -12.85 31.71 4.08
CA GLN A 539 -13.50 30.99 2.99
C GLN A 539 -13.55 29.48 3.26
N ALA A 540 -12.47 28.87 3.75
CA ALA A 540 -12.45 27.47 4.14
C ALA A 540 -13.50 27.15 5.24
N ALA A 541 -13.62 28.04 6.23
CA ALA A 541 -14.63 27.94 7.29
C ALA A 541 -16.08 28.17 6.80
N GLN A 542 -16.28 28.95 5.73
CA GLN A 542 -17.61 29.11 5.11
C GLN A 542 -18.03 27.86 4.34
N LEU A 543 -17.07 27.21 3.67
CA LEU A 543 -17.30 25.96 2.93
C LEU A 543 -17.51 24.76 3.87
N ALA A 544 -16.94 24.79 5.09
CA ALA A 544 -17.25 23.84 6.15
C ALA A 544 -17.39 24.51 7.51
N PRO A 545 -18.64 24.86 7.90
CA PRO A 545 -18.93 25.55 9.16
C PRO A 545 -18.55 24.77 10.43
N ASP A 546 -18.49 23.45 10.34
CA ASP A 546 -18.16 22.51 11.42
C ASP A 546 -16.64 22.25 11.55
N TRP A 547 -15.84 22.78 10.63
CA TRP A 547 -14.40 22.49 10.58
C TRP A 547 -13.61 23.45 11.48
N ALA A 548 -13.04 22.90 12.56
CA ALA A 548 -12.28 23.68 13.54
C ALA A 548 -10.89 24.18 13.04
N LEU A 549 -10.29 23.49 12.06
CA LEU A 549 -8.88 23.67 11.67
C LEU A 549 -8.58 25.05 11.03
N PRO A 550 -9.46 25.62 10.16
CA PRO A 550 -9.28 26.98 9.65
C PRO A 550 -9.33 28.04 10.74
N TRP A 551 -10.21 27.89 11.75
CA TRP A 551 -10.28 28.82 12.89
C TRP A 551 -9.04 28.74 13.77
N LEU A 552 -8.51 27.53 13.98
CA LEU A 552 -7.23 27.33 14.66
C LEU A 552 -6.08 28.04 13.91
N ARG A 553 -5.98 27.87 12.58
CA ARG A 553 -4.93 28.53 11.78
C ARG A 553 -5.12 30.04 11.71
N ALA A 554 -6.35 30.53 11.58
CA ALA A 554 -6.66 31.96 11.64
C ALA A 554 -6.22 32.55 12.98
N GLY A 555 -6.52 31.90 14.10
CA GLY A 555 -6.08 32.34 15.43
C GLY A 555 -4.56 32.42 15.56
N LEU A 556 -3.83 31.39 15.10
CA LEU A 556 -2.36 31.41 15.10
C LEU A 556 -1.78 32.50 14.18
N THR A 557 -2.42 32.74 13.03
CA THR A 557 -2.04 33.79 12.09
C THR A 557 -2.24 35.18 12.72
N LEU A 558 -3.36 35.38 13.40
CA LEU A 558 -3.68 36.62 14.13
C LEU A 558 -2.70 36.86 15.28
N GLN A 559 -2.30 35.83 16.03
CA GLN A 559 -1.26 35.96 17.06
C GLN A 559 0.08 36.42 16.46
N ARG A 560 0.48 35.89 15.30
CA ARG A 560 1.69 36.33 14.59
C ARG A 560 1.59 37.74 14.05
N ALA A 561 0.38 38.16 13.66
CA ALA A 561 0.09 39.53 13.23
C ALA A 561 -0.06 40.52 14.41
N GLY A 562 0.02 40.06 15.67
CA GLY A 562 -0.12 40.90 16.86
C GLY A 562 -1.57 41.25 17.24
N LEU A 563 -2.57 40.66 16.59
CA LEU A 563 -4.00 40.90 16.81
C LEU A 563 -4.55 39.94 17.87
N GLU A 564 -4.15 40.14 19.13
CA GLU A 564 -4.35 39.16 20.21
C GLU A 564 -5.83 38.88 20.56
N GLU A 565 -6.70 39.88 20.56
CA GLU A 565 -8.13 39.71 20.87
C GLU A 565 -8.87 38.99 19.73
N GLU A 566 -8.56 39.29 18.48
CA GLU A 566 -9.13 38.56 17.33
C GLU A 566 -8.65 37.10 17.31
N ALA A 567 -7.38 36.87 17.67
CA ALA A 567 -6.84 35.53 17.81
C ALA A 567 -7.59 34.73 18.88
N LEU A 568 -7.89 35.35 20.02
CA LEU A 568 -8.67 34.74 21.08
C LEU A 568 -10.06 34.32 20.58
N GLN A 569 -10.76 35.20 19.88
CA GLN A 569 -12.08 34.89 19.32
C GLN A 569 -12.03 33.73 18.32
N ALA A 570 -11.04 33.72 17.42
CA ALA A 570 -10.86 32.63 16.45
C ALA A 570 -10.57 31.29 17.15
N LEU A 571 -9.73 31.28 18.18
CA LEU A 571 -9.40 30.07 18.95
C LEU A 571 -10.57 29.59 19.82
N GLN A 572 -11.39 30.49 20.35
CA GLN A 572 -12.63 30.14 21.05
C GLN A 572 -13.61 29.44 20.10
N LYS A 573 -13.75 29.95 18.87
CA LYS A 573 -14.57 29.30 17.85
C LYS A 573 -14.03 27.92 17.45
N ALA A 574 -12.71 27.80 17.28
CA ALA A 574 -12.07 26.51 17.04
C ALA A 574 -12.33 25.51 18.18
N HIS A 575 -12.30 25.98 19.42
CA HIS A 575 -12.55 25.14 20.60
C HIS A 575 -14.01 24.72 20.71
N ALA A 576 -14.96 25.62 20.42
CA ALA A 576 -16.38 25.29 20.40
C ALA A 576 -16.71 24.19 19.38
N LEU A 577 -16.03 24.21 18.22
CA LEU A 577 -16.20 23.20 17.16
C LEU A 577 -15.50 21.87 17.48
N SER A 578 -14.41 21.89 18.26
CA SER A 578 -13.67 20.67 18.61
C SER A 578 -13.15 20.75 20.06
N PRO A 579 -14.04 20.56 21.06
CA PRO A 579 -13.72 20.77 22.46
C PRO A 579 -12.68 19.77 22.99
N GLY A 580 -12.64 18.56 22.43
CA GLY A 580 -11.68 17.52 22.80
C GLY A 580 -10.26 17.73 22.27
N ASN A 581 -10.03 18.66 21.33
CA ASN A 581 -8.73 18.78 20.67
C ASN A 581 -7.68 19.45 21.57
N HIS A 582 -6.70 18.67 22.03
CA HIS A 582 -5.65 19.13 22.94
C HIS A 582 -4.78 20.27 22.36
N GLN A 583 -4.53 20.29 21.05
CA GLN A 583 -3.77 21.37 20.40
C GLN A 583 -4.54 22.68 20.39
N ILE A 584 -5.86 22.64 20.14
CA ILE A 584 -6.73 23.83 20.18
C ILE A 584 -6.81 24.37 21.60
N ARG A 585 -7.04 23.51 22.61
CA ARG A 585 -7.08 23.91 24.04
C ARG A 585 -5.77 24.58 24.48
N SER A 586 -4.63 23.99 24.10
CA SER A 586 -3.30 24.54 24.40
C SER A 586 -3.08 25.92 23.79
N ASN A 587 -3.48 26.13 22.53
CA ASN A 587 -3.33 27.40 21.85
C ASN A 587 -4.32 28.46 22.37
N LEU A 588 -5.56 28.06 22.66
CA LEU A 588 -6.56 28.91 23.30
C LEU A 588 -6.08 29.39 24.68
N ALA A 589 -5.51 28.50 25.49
CA ALA A 589 -4.92 28.90 26.77
C ALA A 589 -3.76 29.89 26.59
N SER A 590 -2.93 29.71 25.56
CA SER A 590 -1.89 30.68 25.22
C SER A 590 -2.48 32.05 24.84
N ALA A 591 -3.58 32.08 24.08
CA ALA A 591 -4.25 33.33 23.72
C ALA A 591 -4.91 34.02 24.92
N TYR A 592 -5.53 33.25 25.83
CA TYR A 592 -5.98 33.75 27.12
C TYR A 592 -4.83 34.36 27.92
N ALA A 593 -3.66 33.71 27.95
CA ALA A 593 -2.51 34.21 28.67
C ALA A 593 -1.95 35.51 28.06
N SER A 594 -1.86 35.60 26.73
CA SER A 594 -1.44 36.82 26.02
C SER A 594 -2.35 38.00 26.33
N THR A 595 -3.66 37.81 26.27
CA THR A 595 -4.70 38.83 26.57
C THR A 595 -4.89 39.10 28.07
N GLY A 596 -4.03 38.58 28.95
CA GLY A 596 -4.06 38.82 30.40
C GLY A 596 -5.11 38.03 31.18
N ARG A 597 -5.87 37.15 30.52
CA ARG A 597 -6.91 36.27 31.10
C ARG A 597 -6.28 35.00 31.70
N LEU A 598 -5.39 35.21 32.66
CA LEU A 598 -4.53 34.16 33.21
C LEU A 598 -5.30 33.07 33.98
N ARG A 599 -6.45 33.40 34.58
CA ARG A 599 -7.27 32.43 35.33
C ARG A 599 -7.92 31.42 34.39
N GLU A 600 -8.49 31.90 33.30
CA GLU A 600 -9.09 31.08 32.24
C GLU A 600 -8.05 30.19 31.57
N ALA A 601 -6.87 30.76 31.27
CA ALA A 601 -5.74 30.00 30.75
C ALA A 601 -5.34 28.85 31.70
N ARG A 602 -5.20 29.14 33.01
CA ARG A 602 -4.85 28.16 34.02
C ARG A 602 -5.88 27.03 34.11
N SER A 603 -7.16 27.37 34.24
CA SER A 603 -8.24 26.39 34.35
C SER A 603 -8.26 25.45 33.14
N LEU A 604 -8.18 26.01 31.93
CA LEU A 604 -8.20 25.22 30.70
C LEU A 604 -7.01 24.26 30.59
N LEU A 605 -5.83 24.70 31.06
CA LEU A 605 -4.60 23.91 31.06
C LEU A 605 -4.60 22.83 32.16
N GLU A 606 -5.16 23.10 33.34
CA GLU A 606 -5.34 22.11 34.41
C GLU A 606 -6.26 20.98 33.96
N ASP A 607 -7.37 21.29 33.29
CA ASP A 607 -8.21 20.27 32.66
C ASP A 607 -7.45 19.53 31.54
N LEU A 608 -6.63 20.25 30.74
CA LEU A 608 -5.91 19.66 29.61
C LEU A 608 -4.90 18.61 30.07
N VAL A 609 -4.14 18.89 31.12
CA VAL A 609 -3.14 17.95 31.65
C VAL A 609 -3.77 16.79 32.41
N ARG A 610 -4.99 16.97 32.94
CA ARG A 610 -5.76 15.86 33.53
C ARG A 610 -6.23 14.90 32.45
N ASP A 611 -6.80 15.42 31.37
CA ASP A 611 -7.39 14.60 30.30
C ASP A 611 -6.29 13.99 29.40
N TYR A 612 -5.19 14.72 29.17
CA TYR A 612 -4.07 14.32 28.33
C TYR A 612 -2.73 14.39 29.10
N PRO A 613 -2.50 13.49 30.07
CA PRO A 613 -1.33 13.55 30.95
C PRO A 613 0.00 13.41 30.21
N ASN A 614 0.00 12.80 29.01
CA ASN A 614 1.19 12.63 28.18
C ASN A 614 1.48 13.79 27.21
N TYR A 615 0.67 14.85 27.23
CA TYR A 615 0.82 15.98 26.30
C TYR A 615 1.72 17.08 26.87
N MET A 616 2.99 17.10 26.43
CA MET A 616 4.03 18.00 26.98
C MET A 616 3.66 19.48 26.94
N ASN A 617 3.13 19.98 25.82
CA ASN A 617 2.80 21.41 25.68
C ASN A 617 1.74 21.85 26.69
N GLY A 618 0.84 20.96 27.13
CA GLY A 618 -0.14 21.27 28.17
C GLY A 618 0.55 21.58 29.50
N TRP A 619 1.46 20.71 29.94
CA TRP A 619 2.25 20.92 31.16
C TRP A 619 3.16 22.15 31.09
N PHE A 620 3.81 22.35 29.95
CA PHE A 620 4.72 23.48 29.74
C PHE A 620 3.96 24.82 29.75
N ASN A 621 2.84 24.91 29.04
CA ASN A 621 2.02 26.12 29.03
C ASN A 621 1.39 26.38 30.40
N LEU A 622 1.01 25.33 31.15
CA LEU A 622 0.50 25.48 32.52
C LEU A 622 1.56 26.13 33.42
N ALA A 623 2.81 25.66 33.30
CA ALA A 623 3.91 26.23 34.05
C ALA A 623 4.17 27.70 33.69
N LEU A 624 4.12 28.06 32.41
CA LEU A 624 4.25 29.45 31.96
C LEU A 624 3.16 30.35 32.53
N VAL A 625 1.91 29.91 32.50
CA VAL A 625 0.77 30.66 33.03
C VAL A 625 0.89 30.82 34.55
N GLN A 626 1.20 29.74 35.27
CA GLN A 626 1.42 29.78 36.72
C GLN A 626 2.57 30.73 37.09
N ALA A 627 3.68 30.69 36.36
CA ALA A 627 4.79 31.62 36.54
C ALA A 627 4.35 33.08 36.36
N ARG A 628 3.59 33.39 35.30
CA ARG A 628 3.07 34.73 35.03
C ARG A 628 2.05 35.21 36.07
N MET A 629 1.38 34.28 36.76
CA MET A 629 0.50 34.56 37.90
C MET A 629 1.26 34.70 39.24
N GLY A 630 2.57 34.48 39.29
CA GLY A 630 3.36 34.46 40.52
C GLY A 630 3.33 33.15 41.31
N ASP A 631 2.70 32.10 40.78
CA ASP A 631 2.64 30.76 41.37
C ASP A 631 3.89 29.94 41.00
N THR A 632 5.03 30.32 41.56
CA THR A 632 6.33 29.68 41.27
C THR A 632 6.36 28.21 41.70
N ALA A 633 5.67 27.87 42.79
CA ALA A 633 5.58 26.50 43.30
C ALA A 633 4.78 25.60 42.35
N GLY A 634 3.61 26.07 41.90
CA GLY A 634 2.80 25.40 40.88
C GLY A 634 3.57 25.21 39.57
N ALA A 635 4.23 26.26 39.09
CA ALA A 635 5.01 26.22 37.85
C ALA A 635 6.11 25.15 37.90
N ARG A 636 6.83 25.02 39.02
CA ARG A 636 7.84 23.97 39.23
C ARG A 636 7.24 22.57 39.25
N LYS A 637 6.05 22.40 39.83
CA LYS A 637 5.32 21.11 39.84
C LYS A 637 4.93 20.72 38.42
N SER A 638 4.32 21.64 37.66
CA SER A 638 3.92 21.42 36.27
C SER A 638 5.11 21.10 35.35
N LEU A 639 6.25 21.78 35.52
CA LEU A 639 7.49 21.45 34.80
C LEU A 639 8.05 20.06 35.16
N SER A 640 7.84 19.62 36.40
CA SER A 640 8.24 18.26 36.81
C SER A 640 7.35 17.20 36.18
N GLY A 641 6.05 17.48 36.02
CA GLY A 641 5.14 16.69 35.19
C GLY A 641 5.63 16.59 33.75
N ALA A 642 5.93 17.72 33.10
CA ALA A 642 6.48 17.76 31.74
C ALA A 642 7.78 16.93 31.60
N ALA A 643 8.70 17.06 32.56
CA ALA A 643 9.99 16.36 32.55
C ALA A 643 9.89 14.84 32.81
N SER A 644 8.77 14.36 33.34
CA SER A 644 8.57 12.93 33.62
C SER A 644 8.09 12.13 32.39
N LEU A 645 7.76 12.82 31.30
CA LEU A 645 7.27 12.21 30.06
C LEU A 645 8.37 11.43 29.34
N ARG A 646 8.02 10.27 28.78
CA ARG A 646 8.93 9.48 27.94
C ARG A 646 8.90 9.99 26.51
N GLY A 647 10.06 9.97 25.83
CA GLY A 647 10.16 10.30 24.40
C GLY A 647 10.21 11.79 24.08
N LEU A 648 10.64 12.64 25.01
CA LEU A 648 10.85 14.07 24.75
C LEU A 648 11.97 14.29 23.73
N THR A 649 11.83 15.30 22.88
CA THR A 649 12.91 15.72 21.96
C THR A 649 13.94 16.58 22.70
N PRO A 650 15.19 16.66 22.22
CA PRO A 650 16.22 17.50 22.83
C PRO A 650 15.82 18.98 22.98
N ASP A 651 15.05 19.51 22.02
CA ASP A 651 14.49 20.87 22.08
C ASP A 651 13.49 21.02 23.24
N GLN A 652 12.59 20.06 23.40
CA GLN A 652 11.59 20.07 24.47
C GLN A 652 12.25 20.00 25.84
N GLU A 653 13.25 19.14 26.03
CA GLU A 653 14.04 19.08 27.25
C GLU A 653 14.80 20.38 27.53
N SER A 654 15.35 21.01 26.48
CA SER A 654 16.02 22.31 26.58
C SER A 654 15.07 23.41 27.05
N ARG A 655 13.87 23.48 26.46
CA ARG A 655 12.83 24.45 26.83
C ARG A 655 12.37 24.29 28.28
N ILE A 656 12.13 23.05 28.72
CA ILE A 656 11.76 22.73 30.11
C ILE A 656 12.87 23.16 31.07
N ARG A 657 14.14 22.82 30.77
CA ARG A 657 15.30 23.21 31.60
C ARG A 657 15.45 24.73 31.69
N THR A 658 15.31 25.42 30.57
CA THR A 658 15.46 26.88 30.49
C THR A 658 14.43 27.57 31.38
N LEU A 659 13.15 27.21 31.27
CA LEU A 659 12.11 27.81 32.11
C LEU A 659 12.31 27.44 33.59
N ARG A 660 12.76 26.22 33.88
CA ARG A 660 13.07 25.81 35.27
C ARG A 660 14.19 26.65 35.87
N GLN A 661 15.24 26.98 35.11
CA GLN A 661 16.32 27.86 35.56
C GLN A 661 15.85 29.30 35.77
N GLN A 662 14.97 29.82 34.90
CA GLN A 662 14.39 31.15 35.06
C GLN A 662 13.58 31.28 36.34
N LEU A 663 12.86 30.22 36.75
CA LEU A 663 12.08 30.18 38.00
C LEU A 663 12.93 29.98 39.27
N GLN A 664 14.26 29.83 39.15
CA GLN A 664 15.20 29.73 40.27
C GLN A 664 15.92 31.05 40.56
N ARG A 665 15.93 31.97 39.61
CA ARG A 665 16.38 33.36 39.77
C ARG A 665 15.22 34.20 40.29
#